data_AF-R7WRM9-F1
#
_entry.id   AF-R7WRM9-F1
#
_cell.length_a   1.000
_cell.length_b   1.000
_cell.length_c   1.000
_cell.angle_alpha   90.00
_cell.angle_beta   90.00
_cell.angle_gamma   90.00
#
_symmetry.space_group_name_H-M   'P 1'
#
loop_
_entity.id
_entity.type
_entity.pdbx_description
1 polymer ?
#
loop_
_entity_poly.entity_id
_entity_poly.type
_entity_poly.pdbx_seq_one_letter_code
_entity_poly.pdbx_strand_id
1 'polypeptide(L)'
;MPESLENPRPVRTLLVANRGEIACRVIRTAKRLGIRTVAVFSEADRGAAHVAMADDAVSLGATAPAESYLNVEAVLSAAKSSGADAIHPGYGFLSEDADFASAVEGSGLAFVGPTPDALCAFGDKHTARAAAVAAGVPVFAGTGLLPDADTAVTEARAVGYPVMLKATGGGGGIGMSVCRTDDEVRDAYESVVGLAMRSFGSGGVFAERYVENARHVEVQVFGDGAGRVVSLGDRDCSLQRRNQKVVEEAPAPALPDEVRTELAASARRLASSMNYRSAGTVEFVYDPQRGEASFLEVNARLQVEHPVTEAVTGVDLVEWMLRAAGGDTGFLAEYGDEVPVAGHAVEARVYAEDPAADFRPSAGVVTCARYPSGEGVRVDSWARTGTDVPTAYDPLLAKVIVTGADRTAAVAGLADALADTRIDGIEVNLGMLRAAVALPAFAAAEHTTRTLVDLGDPEPRITVARPGLLTTVQDADGRVGYWQVGVPPSGAMDDRSLRLANRSLGNDENAPGLECTSGGPELVFSHATWVCVAGAPATVTVDGGAVAQWEPVLVPEGARLSVGEASAGLRTCIAFAGGLDVPDYLGSAATFTLGKFGGHGGRALRPGDVLRPREHDRAPDGPVDPAQRPSFPAHWELTVAEGPHGAPEFFTRSDIETLYASRYEVHFNSARTGVRLVGPKPEWARRDGGEAGLHPSNIHDNAYSIGALDFTGDTPILLGPDGPSLGGFVCPVTVVTADRWKLGQLRPGDTLSFVPATDRRRIATAGLGAAGDDGVLRRIDGEAGGGAEAPAVTYRRQGDDAILVEYGDIVLDLALRARVHALHTALAEQRIRGILDLTPGIRSLQVHVDPDVLSQAKLLDLLIELEHSLPAARDLVVPSREVRLPLSWDDPATREAIERYMAGVRDDAPWCPWNIEFIRRINGLDTVDDVYRTVFDASYLVLGLGDVYLGAPVATPLDPRHRLVTTKYNPARTWTAENSVGIGGAYLCVYGMEGPGGYQFVGRTTQVWRTHPRPDENPWLLRFFDRISWYPVSPDELLDMRADVAAGRRELEVTEGSFSLAEHERFLADNAASIAQFRERQSTAFEAERQAWERAGEFDRAESAAAAIPVAVEDVVVPDGGVRVDAPFTSNVWKVDVAEGDTVEEGQQLVVLEAMKMETAITAPASGVVTSVAAAPAAQVDAGDPLVVLGPVAQ
;
A
#
# COMPACT_ATOMS: atom_id res chain seq x y z
N MET A 1 28.95 54.06 18.27
CA MET A 1 29.33 53.76 16.87
C MET A 1 30.53 52.85 16.87
N PRO A 2 30.33 51.54 16.68
CA PRO A 2 31.21 50.72 15.86
C PRO A 2 30.49 50.44 14.53
N GLU A 3 31.26 50.58 13.44
CA GLU A 3 30.87 50.26 12.07
C GLU A 3 30.67 48.75 11.90
N SER A 4 29.47 48.34 11.50
CA SER A 4 29.30 47.37 10.42
C SER A 4 27.88 47.51 9.86
N LEU A 5 27.77 48.26 8.77
CA LEU A 5 26.83 47.96 7.71
C LEU A 5 27.21 46.55 7.23
N GLU A 6 26.73 45.49 7.90
CA GLU A 6 26.86 44.15 7.34
C GLU A 6 25.94 44.10 6.13
N ASN A 7 26.55 43.97 4.95
CA ASN A 7 25.82 43.68 3.73
C ASN A 7 24.83 42.53 3.99
N PRO A 8 23.61 42.58 3.43
CA PRO A 8 22.67 41.47 3.51
C PRO A 8 23.38 40.16 3.15
N ARG A 9 23.28 39.17 4.04
CA ARG A 9 23.85 37.84 3.85
C ARG A 9 22.71 36.94 3.37
N PRO A 10 22.60 36.69 2.06
CA PRO A 10 21.54 35.84 1.55
C PRO A 10 21.68 34.43 2.13
N VAL A 11 20.55 33.84 2.53
CA VAL A 11 20.47 32.45 2.98
C VAL A 11 20.97 31.53 1.88
N ARG A 12 21.92 30.64 2.18
CA ARG A 12 22.50 29.71 1.20
C ARG A 12 22.06 28.28 1.42
N THR A 13 21.87 27.88 2.68
CA THR A 13 21.44 26.53 3.05
C THR A 13 20.38 26.62 4.14
N LEU A 14 19.15 26.25 3.78
CA LEU A 14 17.99 26.31 4.65
C LEU A 14 17.68 24.92 5.22
N LEU A 15 17.68 24.80 6.55
CA LEU A 15 17.03 23.67 7.20
C LEU A 15 15.56 24.00 7.47
N VAL A 16 14.67 23.08 7.13
CA VAL A 16 13.25 23.21 7.44
C VAL A 16 12.93 22.38 8.66
N ALA A 17 12.73 23.02 9.82
CA ALA A 17 12.44 22.36 11.10
C ALA A 17 10.94 22.02 11.22
N ASN A 18 10.43 21.31 10.20
CA ASN A 18 9.03 20.91 10.11
C ASN A 18 8.88 19.68 9.18
N ARG A 19 7.64 19.22 9.00
CA ARG A 19 7.27 18.05 8.19
C ARG A 19 6.10 18.35 7.25
N GLY A 20 5.70 17.33 6.49
CA GLY A 20 4.43 17.35 5.77
C GLY A 20 4.33 18.45 4.72
N GLU A 21 3.14 19.05 4.59
CA GLU A 21 2.81 19.96 3.50
C GLU A 21 3.63 21.27 3.56
N ILE A 22 3.86 21.83 4.75
CA ILE A 22 4.55 23.11 4.91
C ILE A 22 6.04 22.96 4.62
N ALA A 23 6.63 21.82 4.98
CA ALA A 23 8.00 21.52 4.60
C ALA A 23 8.13 21.41 3.08
N CYS A 24 7.21 20.71 2.41
CA CYS A 24 7.16 20.64 0.95
C CYS A 24 7.04 22.03 0.31
N ARG A 25 6.12 22.87 0.83
CA ARG A 25 5.93 24.26 0.38
C ARG A 25 7.24 25.03 0.51
N VAL A 26 7.84 25.08 1.69
CA VAL A 26 9.05 25.89 1.95
C VAL A 26 10.20 25.46 1.05
N ILE A 27 10.38 24.13 0.87
CA ILE A 27 11.40 23.58 -0.04
C ILE A 27 11.16 24.04 -1.49
N ARG A 28 9.90 24.08 -1.99
CA ARG A 28 9.60 24.59 -3.35
C ARG A 28 10.08 26.03 -3.53
N THR A 29 9.76 26.92 -2.57
CA THR A 29 10.20 28.32 -2.63
C THR A 29 11.71 28.44 -2.53
N ALA A 30 12.36 27.74 -1.58
CA ALA A 30 13.81 27.77 -1.42
C ALA A 30 14.55 27.29 -2.68
N LYS A 31 14.08 26.19 -3.31
CA LYS A 31 14.65 25.70 -4.58
C LYS A 31 14.49 26.70 -5.73
N ARG A 32 13.32 27.35 -5.85
CA ARG A 32 13.08 28.43 -6.84
C ARG A 32 14.07 29.59 -6.66
N LEU A 33 14.45 29.89 -5.42
CA LEU A 33 15.44 30.92 -5.07
C LEU A 33 16.90 30.44 -5.17
N GLY A 34 17.15 29.17 -5.53
CA GLY A 34 18.50 28.60 -5.62
C GLY A 34 19.17 28.33 -4.26
N ILE A 35 18.38 28.21 -3.20
CA ILE A 35 18.85 27.90 -1.84
C ILE A 35 18.91 26.38 -1.66
N ARG A 36 20.04 25.86 -1.15
CA ARG A 36 20.15 24.44 -0.81
C ARG A 36 19.22 24.11 0.36
N THR A 37 18.51 23.00 0.29
CA THR A 37 17.49 22.61 1.27
C THR A 37 17.88 21.37 2.06
N VAL A 38 17.62 21.40 3.38
CA VAL A 38 17.83 20.29 4.30
C VAL A 38 16.50 19.96 4.98
N ALA A 39 16.00 18.74 4.77
CA ALA A 39 14.86 18.22 5.51
C ALA A 39 15.30 17.57 6.83
N VAL A 40 14.44 17.62 7.84
CA VAL A 40 14.56 16.75 9.02
C VAL A 40 13.38 15.79 9.06
N PHE A 41 13.59 14.60 9.60
CA PHE A 41 12.54 13.58 9.66
C PHE A 41 12.66 12.67 10.88
N SER A 42 11.52 12.26 11.41
CA SER A 42 11.41 11.11 12.33
C SER A 42 11.38 9.80 11.54
N GLU A 43 11.52 8.66 12.22
CA GLU A 43 11.42 7.34 11.60
C GLU A 43 10.14 7.15 10.76
N ALA A 44 8.99 7.61 11.25
CA ALA A 44 7.71 7.55 10.53
C ALA A 44 7.67 8.39 9.24
N ASP A 45 8.46 9.48 9.17
CA ASP A 45 8.48 10.39 8.01
C ASP A 45 9.62 10.08 7.03
N ARG A 46 10.38 8.99 7.20
CA ARG A 46 11.51 8.65 6.33
C ARG A 46 11.13 8.59 4.84
N GLY A 47 9.93 8.09 4.54
CA GLY A 47 9.37 8.00 3.18
C GLY A 47 8.56 9.23 2.73
N ALA A 48 8.43 10.27 3.56
CA ALA A 48 7.56 11.41 3.30
C ALA A 48 8.06 12.29 2.14
N ALA A 49 7.14 13.06 1.54
CA ALA A 49 7.45 13.87 0.36
C ALA A 49 8.51 14.94 0.61
N HIS A 50 8.52 15.61 1.77
CA HIS A 50 9.49 16.66 2.05
C HIS A 50 10.93 16.13 2.14
N VAL A 51 11.10 14.89 2.60
CA VAL A 51 12.41 14.21 2.65
C VAL A 51 12.92 13.93 1.25
N ALA A 52 12.06 13.43 0.36
CA ALA A 52 12.42 13.18 -1.04
C ALA A 52 12.68 14.48 -1.83
N MET A 53 12.02 15.58 -1.45
CA MET A 53 12.14 16.87 -2.15
C MET A 53 13.40 17.65 -1.78
N ALA A 54 13.96 17.48 -0.58
CA ALA A 54 15.14 18.23 -0.14
C ALA A 54 16.44 17.78 -0.83
N ASP A 55 17.48 18.61 -0.79
CA ASP A 55 18.80 18.26 -1.35
C ASP A 55 19.63 17.40 -0.39
N ASP A 56 19.28 17.43 0.90
CA ASP A 56 19.86 16.62 1.97
C ASP A 56 18.79 16.37 3.04
N ALA A 57 18.94 15.33 3.85
CA ALA A 57 18.02 15.06 4.94
C ALA A 57 18.67 14.37 6.13
N VAL A 58 18.29 14.80 7.33
CA VAL A 58 18.84 14.30 8.59
C VAL A 58 17.75 13.68 9.46
N SER A 59 17.98 12.46 9.94
CA SER A 59 17.05 11.81 10.87
C SER A 59 17.17 12.45 12.26
N LEU A 60 16.03 12.76 12.87
CA LEU A 60 15.94 13.25 14.26
C LEU A 60 15.80 12.11 15.27
N GLY A 61 15.42 10.91 14.84
CA GLY A 61 15.21 9.75 15.70
C GLY A 61 13.79 9.18 15.62
N ALA A 62 13.27 8.78 16.78
CA ALA A 62 12.00 8.05 16.91
C ALA A 62 10.77 8.87 16.47
N THR A 63 9.65 8.18 16.30
CA THR A 63 8.38 8.75 15.83
C THR A 63 7.79 9.80 16.79
N ALA A 64 7.98 9.69 18.11
CA ALA A 64 7.37 10.60 19.07
C ALA A 64 7.84 12.06 18.84
N PRO A 65 6.92 13.06 18.77
CA PRO A 65 7.32 14.46 18.55
C PRO A 65 8.33 15.00 19.55
N ALA A 66 8.21 14.63 20.83
CA ALA A 66 9.12 15.03 21.90
C ALA A 66 10.56 14.52 21.69
N GLU A 67 10.71 13.38 21.03
CA GLU A 67 12.00 12.75 20.74
C GLU A 67 12.55 13.17 19.37
N SER A 68 11.74 13.86 18.55
CA SER A 68 12.08 14.26 17.17
C SER A 68 11.86 15.77 16.92
N TYR A 69 10.73 16.17 16.34
CA TYR A 69 10.50 17.55 15.87
C TYR A 69 10.45 18.62 16.98
N LEU A 70 10.18 18.24 18.22
CA LEU A 70 10.24 19.13 19.40
C LEU A 70 11.59 19.05 20.13
N ASN A 71 12.52 18.21 19.67
CA ASN A 71 13.84 18.08 20.27
C ASN A 71 14.77 19.16 19.70
N VAL A 72 14.88 20.27 20.44
CA VAL A 72 15.73 21.42 20.09
C VAL A 72 17.18 21.01 19.83
N GLU A 73 17.76 20.13 20.66
CA GLU A 73 19.15 19.70 20.51
C GLU A 73 19.35 18.92 19.20
N ALA A 74 18.43 18.00 18.88
CA ALA A 74 18.48 17.23 17.65
C ALA A 74 18.37 18.13 16.40
N VAL A 75 17.45 19.11 16.40
CA VAL A 75 17.27 20.05 15.29
C VAL A 75 18.50 20.94 15.09
N LEU A 76 19.08 21.49 16.17
CA LEU A 76 20.30 22.30 16.09
C LEU A 76 21.52 21.46 15.66
N SER A 77 21.61 20.21 16.13
CA SER A 77 22.64 19.28 15.69
C SER A 77 22.54 18.98 14.19
N ALA A 78 21.31 18.75 13.70
CA ALA A 78 21.04 18.55 12.27
C ALA A 78 21.39 19.79 11.42
N ALA A 79 21.06 21.00 11.89
CA ALA A 79 21.43 22.23 11.21
C ALA A 79 22.95 22.38 11.10
N LYS A 80 23.65 22.08 12.19
CA LYS A 80 25.11 22.16 12.27
C LYS A 80 25.80 21.11 11.38
N SER A 81 25.35 19.86 11.39
CA SER A 81 25.97 18.77 10.62
C SER A 81 25.76 18.93 9.11
N SER A 82 24.62 19.49 8.71
CA SER A 82 24.27 19.74 7.30
C SER A 82 24.82 21.07 6.74
N GLY A 83 25.36 21.93 7.61
CA GLY A 83 25.91 23.23 7.23
C GLY A 83 24.84 24.29 6.90
N ALA A 84 23.64 24.18 7.47
CA ALA A 84 22.60 25.18 7.32
C ALA A 84 23.02 26.53 7.93
N ASP A 85 22.61 27.64 7.31
CA ASP A 85 22.81 29.00 7.81
C ASP A 85 21.51 29.68 8.26
N ALA A 86 20.35 29.06 7.97
CA ALA A 86 19.05 29.47 8.45
C ALA A 86 18.14 28.28 8.78
N ILE A 87 17.19 28.49 9.69
CA ILE A 87 16.15 27.52 10.04
C ILE A 87 14.77 28.12 9.81
N HIS A 88 13.97 27.50 8.95
CA HIS A 88 12.55 27.81 8.79
C HIS A 88 11.70 26.88 9.64
N PRO A 89 10.95 27.38 10.64
CA PRO A 89 10.21 26.51 11.55
C PRO A 89 8.84 26.11 11.01
N GLY A 90 8.34 26.76 9.95
CA GLY A 90 6.99 26.51 9.44
C GLY A 90 5.94 26.99 10.44
N TYR A 91 5.01 26.11 10.80
CA TYR A 91 4.01 26.32 11.86
C TYR A 91 3.80 25.05 12.69
N GLY A 92 3.27 25.19 13.90
CA GLY A 92 3.30 24.12 14.89
C GLY A 92 4.73 23.83 15.37
N PHE A 93 4.91 22.74 16.12
CA PHE A 93 6.21 22.37 16.70
C PHE A 93 6.91 23.55 17.41
N LEU A 94 8.14 23.88 17.01
CA LEU A 94 8.99 24.91 17.61
C LEU A 94 8.79 26.31 17.00
N SER A 95 7.77 26.51 16.16
CA SER A 95 7.58 27.78 15.42
C SER A 95 7.24 28.98 16.27
N GLU A 96 6.62 28.78 17.44
CA GLU A 96 6.29 29.86 18.39
C GLU A 96 7.11 29.74 19.69
N ASP A 97 8.17 28.92 19.69
CA ASP A 97 9.04 28.71 20.84
C ASP A 97 10.15 29.78 20.87
N ALA A 98 10.04 30.71 21.84
CA ALA A 98 10.99 31.80 22.02
C ALA A 98 12.38 31.33 22.46
N ASP A 99 12.46 30.24 23.24
CA ASP A 99 13.74 29.66 23.69
C ASP A 99 14.44 28.99 22.51
N PHE A 100 13.69 28.31 21.65
CA PHE A 100 14.22 27.76 20.40
C PHE A 100 14.75 28.86 19.48
N ALA A 101 13.97 29.91 19.21
CA ALA A 101 14.41 31.03 18.38
C ALA A 101 15.69 31.68 18.94
N SER A 102 15.77 31.85 20.26
CA SER A 102 16.97 32.34 20.95
C SER A 102 18.17 31.40 20.80
N ALA A 103 17.96 30.09 20.86
CA ALA A 103 19.01 29.09 20.69
C ALA A 103 19.53 29.04 19.24
N VAL A 104 18.65 29.23 18.25
CA VAL A 104 19.01 29.34 16.82
C VAL A 104 19.88 30.57 16.60
N GLU A 105 19.43 31.76 17.02
CA GLU A 105 20.18 33.01 16.87
C GLU A 105 21.50 32.99 17.66
N GLY A 106 21.48 32.42 18.88
CA GLY A 106 22.67 32.23 19.72
C GLY A 106 23.71 31.28 19.12
N SER A 107 23.29 30.40 18.21
CA SER A 107 24.18 29.50 17.45
C SER A 107 24.73 30.14 16.16
N GLY A 108 24.38 31.41 15.90
CA GLY A 108 24.80 32.14 14.70
C GLY A 108 24.02 31.79 13.43
N LEU A 109 22.86 31.12 13.58
CA LEU A 109 21.94 30.79 12.50
C LEU A 109 20.81 31.83 12.42
N ALA A 110 20.28 32.08 11.23
CA ALA A 110 19.11 32.95 11.08
C ALA A 110 17.82 32.17 11.40
N PHE A 111 17.05 32.64 12.38
CA PHE A 111 15.69 32.16 12.62
C PHE A 111 14.72 32.85 11.65
N VAL A 112 14.09 32.07 10.77
CA VAL A 112 13.18 32.59 9.74
C VAL A 112 11.78 32.80 10.34
N GLY A 113 11.64 33.83 11.17
CA GLY A 113 10.42 34.13 11.92
C GLY A 113 10.55 35.42 12.74
N PRO A 114 9.62 35.68 13.68
CA PRO A 114 9.71 36.83 14.57
C PRO A 114 10.94 36.81 15.47
N THR A 115 11.21 37.93 16.13
CA THR A 115 12.26 38.02 17.15
C THR A 115 11.85 37.26 18.42
N PRO A 116 12.78 36.69 19.20
CA PRO A 116 12.46 36.02 20.46
C PRO A 116 11.61 36.87 21.42
N ASP A 117 11.89 38.18 21.51
CA ASP A 117 11.09 39.12 22.32
C ASP A 117 9.63 39.20 21.86
N ALA A 118 9.37 39.14 20.55
CA ALA A 118 8.02 39.19 20.00
C ALA A 118 7.28 37.87 20.24
N LEU A 119 7.98 36.73 20.09
CA LEU A 119 7.45 35.41 20.43
C LEU A 119 7.04 35.35 21.91
N CYS A 120 7.91 35.81 22.81
CA CYS A 120 7.61 35.87 24.24
C CYS A 120 6.41 36.80 24.55
N ALA A 121 6.38 37.99 23.95
CA ALA A 121 5.31 38.96 24.19
C ALA A 121 3.92 38.47 23.73
N PHE A 122 3.86 37.72 22.61
CA PHE A 122 2.61 37.23 22.04
C PHE A 122 2.24 35.80 22.45
N GLY A 123 3.16 35.03 23.02
CA GLY A 123 2.89 33.64 23.48
C GLY A 123 1.93 33.56 24.67
N ASP A 124 1.99 34.53 25.60
CA ASP A 124 1.10 34.58 26.76
C ASP A 124 -0.15 35.43 26.50
N LYS A 125 -1.34 34.86 26.74
CA LYS A 125 -2.63 35.57 26.51
C LYS A 125 -2.74 36.89 27.24
N HIS A 126 -2.22 36.97 28.47
CA HIS A 126 -2.28 38.18 29.29
C HIS A 126 -1.36 39.29 28.74
N THR A 127 -0.15 38.96 28.29
CA THR A 127 0.80 39.92 27.71
C THR A 127 0.37 40.37 26.33
N ALA A 128 -0.13 39.44 25.50
CA ALA A 128 -0.68 39.74 24.19
C ALA A 128 -1.89 40.69 24.29
N ARG A 129 -2.81 40.43 25.22
CA ARG A 129 -3.96 41.31 25.49
C ARG A 129 -3.52 42.68 26.02
N ALA A 130 -2.55 42.73 26.93
CA ALA A 130 -2.02 44.00 27.43
C ALA A 130 -1.37 44.83 26.30
N ALA A 131 -0.63 44.17 25.39
CA ALA A 131 -0.06 44.80 24.20
C ALA A 131 -1.16 45.31 23.26
N ALA A 132 -2.22 44.52 23.02
CA ALA A 132 -3.36 44.92 22.22
C ALA A 132 -4.05 46.18 22.79
N VAL A 133 -4.31 46.21 24.09
CA VAL A 133 -4.89 47.39 24.77
C VAL A 133 -3.95 48.61 24.66
N ALA A 134 -2.65 48.43 24.89
CA ALA A 134 -1.67 49.51 24.79
C ALA A 134 -1.54 50.07 23.36
N ALA A 135 -1.69 49.22 22.34
CA ALA A 135 -1.68 49.60 20.92
C ALA A 135 -3.04 50.16 20.42
N GLY A 136 -4.05 50.25 21.30
CA GLY A 136 -5.38 50.72 20.95
C GLY A 136 -6.11 49.80 19.97
N VAL A 137 -5.93 48.49 20.13
CA VAL A 137 -6.70 47.47 19.40
C VAL A 137 -8.00 47.21 20.17
N PRO A 138 -9.16 47.15 19.50
CA PRO A 138 -10.42 46.78 20.14
C PRO A 138 -10.31 45.40 20.81
N VAL A 139 -10.72 45.28 22.08
CA VAL A 139 -10.77 44.01 22.84
C VAL A 139 -12.22 43.76 23.29
N PHE A 140 -12.53 42.51 23.66
CA PHE A 140 -13.86 42.19 24.18
C PHE A 140 -14.26 43.08 25.35
N ALA A 141 -15.51 43.55 25.32
CA ALA A 141 -16.15 44.08 26.51
C ALA A 141 -16.17 42.99 27.58
N GLY A 142 -15.51 43.26 28.71
CA GLY A 142 -15.32 42.29 29.77
C GLY A 142 -14.95 42.96 31.07
N THR A 143 -14.90 42.15 32.11
CA THR A 143 -14.77 42.60 33.50
C THR A 143 -13.32 42.47 33.97
N GLY A 144 -13.02 43.07 35.11
CA GLY A 144 -11.90 42.61 35.94
C GLY A 144 -12.21 41.25 36.57
N LEU A 145 -11.37 40.84 37.52
CA LEU A 145 -11.65 39.69 38.37
C LEU A 145 -12.95 39.91 39.17
N LEU A 146 -13.84 38.93 39.09
CA LEU A 146 -15.12 38.89 39.78
C LEU A 146 -14.92 38.22 41.15
N PRO A 147 -15.38 38.83 42.25
CA PRO A 147 -15.19 38.30 43.60
C PRO A 147 -16.27 37.28 44.01
N ASP A 148 -17.50 37.42 43.51
CA ASP A 148 -18.65 36.57 43.84
C ASP A 148 -19.69 36.52 42.71
N ALA A 149 -20.65 35.60 42.82
CA ALA A 149 -21.68 35.34 41.82
C ALA A 149 -22.64 36.54 41.62
N ASP A 150 -22.96 37.29 42.67
CA ASP A 150 -23.86 38.45 42.55
C ASP A 150 -23.19 39.63 41.85
N THR A 151 -21.89 39.83 42.10
CA THR A 151 -21.06 40.77 41.34
C THR A 151 -20.95 40.32 39.89
N ALA A 152 -20.76 39.02 39.64
CA ALA A 152 -20.73 38.46 38.29
C ALA A 152 -22.03 38.73 37.52
N VAL A 153 -23.20 38.61 38.14
CA VAL A 153 -24.49 38.96 37.52
C VAL A 153 -24.59 40.45 37.21
N THR A 154 -24.17 41.31 38.14
CA THR A 154 -24.22 42.76 37.96
C THR A 154 -23.34 43.20 36.79
N GLU A 155 -22.12 42.70 36.74
CA GLU A 155 -21.17 42.98 35.67
C GLU A 155 -21.59 42.33 34.34
N ALA A 156 -22.16 41.12 34.36
CA ALA A 156 -22.69 40.46 33.16
C ALA A 156 -23.80 41.29 32.49
N ARG A 157 -24.69 41.90 33.29
CA ARG A 157 -25.72 42.83 32.77
C ARG A 157 -25.10 44.08 32.16
N ALA A 158 -23.99 44.58 32.70
CA ALA A 158 -23.28 45.74 32.17
C ALA A 158 -22.55 45.42 30.85
N VAL A 159 -21.93 44.24 30.75
CA VAL A 159 -21.29 43.73 29.52
C VAL A 159 -22.33 43.43 28.43
N GLY A 160 -23.50 42.94 28.84
CA GLY A 160 -24.63 42.55 28.01
C GLY A 160 -24.61 41.05 27.66
N TYR A 161 -25.75 40.38 27.85
CA TYR A 161 -25.90 38.95 27.54
C TYR A 161 -25.90 38.65 26.03
N PRO A 162 -25.48 37.45 25.62
CA PRO A 162 -24.85 36.41 26.45
C PRO A 162 -23.40 36.76 26.84
N VAL A 163 -22.95 36.25 27.99
CA VAL A 163 -21.57 36.41 28.48
C VAL A 163 -20.90 35.05 28.65
N MET A 164 -19.58 35.00 28.55
CA MET A 164 -18.76 33.83 28.86
C MET A 164 -18.03 34.10 30.18
N LEU A 165 -18.32 33.31 31.22
CA LEU A 165 -17.48 33.25 32.41
C LEU A 165 -16.22 32.45 32.10
N LYS A 166 -15.06 32.94 32.51
CA LYS A 166 -13.75 32.31 32.28
C LYS A 166 -12.88 32.33 33.53
N ALA A 167 -12.16 31.25 33.76
CA ALA A 167 -11.09 31.19 34.75
C ALA A 167 -9.81 31.86 34.23
N THR A 168 -9.08 32.54 35.12
CA THR A 168 -7.82 33.26 34.79
C THR A 168 -6.67 32.35 34.31
N GLY A 169 -6.70 31.06 34.66
CA GLY A 169 -5.77 30.04 34.18
C GLY A 169 -6.34 29.08 33.12
N GLY A 170 -7.59 29.29 32.67
CA GLY A 170 -8.29 28.36 31.77
C GLY A 170 -7.77 28.42 30.33
N GLY A 171 -7.16 27.33 29.87
CA GLY A 171 -6.83 27.06 28.47
C GLY A 171 -7.74 26.00 27.84
N GLY A 172 -7.94 26.05 26.52
CA GLY A 172 -8.56 24.94 25.76
C GLY A 172 -10.03 24.61 26.07
N GLY A 173 -10.84 25.57 26.52
CA GLY A 173 -12.26 25.32 26.81
C GLY A 173 -12.55 24.86 28.25
N ILE A 174 -11.53 24.60 29.06
CA ILE A 174 -11.66 24.16 30.45
C ILE A 174 -11.80 25.39 31.36
N GLY A 175 -12.82 25.41 32.23
CA GLY A 175 -13.06 26.53 33.13
C GLY A 175 -13.77 27.71 32.47
N MET A 176 -14.65 27.46 31.50
CA MET A 176 -15.51 28.48 30.92
C MET A 176 -16.95 28.02 30.76
N SER A 177 -17.91 28.95 30.84
CA SER A 177 -19.34 28.67 30.70
C SER A 177 -20.05 29.84 30.04
N VAL A 178 -20.90 29.54 29.04
CA VAL A 178 -21.77 30.54 28.40
C VAL A 178 -23.01 30.72 29.26
N CYS A 179 -23.30 31.98 29.62
CA CYS A 179 -24.44 32.36 30.42
C CYS A 179 -25.30 33.35 29.64
N ARG A 180 -26.58 33.01 29.45
CA ARG A 180 -27.60 33.80 28.75
C ARG A 180 -28.52 34.56 29.71
N THR A 181 -28.51 34.17 30.97
CA THR A 181 -29.40 34.71 32.01
C THR A 181 -28.65 34.91 33.32
N ASP A 182 -29.24 35.68 34.23
CA ASP A 182 -28.67 35.90 35.56
C ASP A 182 -28.53 34.59 36.35
N ASP A 183 -29.49 33.66 36.21
CA ASP A 183 -29.47 32.38 36.93
C ASP A 183 -28.35 31.48 36.40
N GLU A 184 -28.15 31.43 35.08
CA GLU A 184 -27.02 30.73 34.48
C GLU A 184 -25.67 31.31 34.93
N VAL A 185 -25.55 32.63 35.12
CA VAL A 185 -24.32 33.23 35.68
C VAL A 185 -24.08 32.76 37.10
N ARG A 186 -25.11 32.74 37.96
CA ARG A 186 -24.95 32.29 39.35
C ARG A 186 -24.54 30.82 39.43
N ASP A 187 -25.21 29.96 38.69
CA ASP A 187 -24.96 28.53 38.68
C ASP A 187 -23.57 28.22 38.10
N ALA A 188 -23.21 28.89 37.01
CA ALA A 188 -21.92 28.68 36.37
C ALA A 188 -20.75 29.25 37.18
N TYR A 189 -20.93 30.34 37.92
CA TYR A 189 -19.86 30.97 38.70
C TYR A 189 -19.23 30.00 39.70
N GLU A 190 -20.04 29.30 40.50
CA GLU A 190 -19.53 28.33 41.46
C GLU A 190 -18.83 27.14 40.79
N SER A 191 -19.39 26.67 39.68
CA SER A 191 -18.80 25.59 38.88
C SER A 191 -17.43 25.98 38.31
N VAL A 192 -17.31 27.17 37.73
CA VAL A 192 -16.08 27.69 37.13
C VAL A 192 -15.02 27.97 38.19
N VAL A 193 -15.38 28.56 39.34
CA VAL A 193 -14.45 28.73 40.48
C VAL A 193 -13.92 27.38 40.98
N GLY A 194 -14.83 26.41 41.17
CA GLY A 194 -14.46 25.08 41.64
C GLY A 194 -13.54 24.36 40.65
N LEU A 195 -13.79 24.49 39.35
CA LEU A 195 -12.96 23.91 38.31
C LEU A 195 -11.59 24.62 38.19
N ALA A 196 -11.57 25.95 38.33
CA ALA A 196 -10.34 26.75 38.32
C ALA A 196 -9.41 26.38 39.48
N MET A 197 -9.95 26.25 40.69
CA MET A 197 -9.19 25.84 41.87
C MET A 197 -8.62 24.43 41.73
N ARG A 198 -9.38 23.47 41.21
CA ARG A 198 -8.91 22.09 40.99
C ARG A 198 -7.85 21.97 39.91
N SER A 199 -7.95 22.79 38.86
CA SER A 199 -7.14 22.62 37.64
C SER A 199 -5.89 23.50 37.65
N PHE A 200 -5.95 24.70 38.25
CA PHE A 200 -4.92 25.74 38.09
C PHE A 200 -4.45 26.34 39.43
N GLY A 201 -4.99 25.91 40.57
CA GLY A 201 -4.61 26.40 41.89
C GLY A 201 -4.96 27.88 42.17
N SER A 202 -5.56 28.57 41.21
CA SER A 202 -6.08 29.94 41.32
C SER A 202 -7.58 29.96 40.96
N GLY A 203 -8.38 30.65 41.78
CA GLY A 203 -9.85 30.69 41.64
C GLY A 203 -10.39 31.94 40.96
N GLY A 204 -9.54 32.73 40.29
CA GLY A 204 -9.97 34.00 39.71
C GLY A 204 -10.86 33.80 38.49
N VAL A 205 -12.06 34.36 38.51
CA VAL A 205 -13.04 34.31 37.40
C VAL A 205 -13.28 35.71 36.85
N PHE A 206 -13.48 35.84 35.55
CA PHE A 206 -13.89 37.09 34.89
C PHE A 206 -14.97 36.78 33.85
N ALA A 207 -15.73 37.78 33.43
CA ALA A 207 -16.72 37.66 32.37
C ALA A 207 -16.29 38.45 31.13
N GLU A 208 -16.47 37.87 29.96
CA GLU A 208 -16.36 38.56 28.68
C GLU A 208 -17.65 38.40 27.89
N ARG A 209 -17.93 39.33 26.99
CA ARG A 209 -19.03 39.20 26.05
C ARG A 209 -18.88 37.91 25.23
N TYR A 210 -19.97 37.16 25.07
CA TYR A 210 -20.03 36.02 24.17
C TYR A 210 -20.71 36.42 22.87
N VAL A 211 -20.09 36.09 21.74
CA VAL A 211 -20.64 36.34 20.40
C VAL A 211 -21.16 35.00 19.86
N GLU A 212 -22.48 34.86 19.77
CA GLU A 212 -23.12 33.58 19.43
C GLU A 212 -22.95 33.23 17.93
N ASN A 213 -23.11 34.24 17.06
CA ASN A 213 -22.90 34.13 15.62
C ASN A 213 -21.56 34.76 15.21
N ALA A 214 -20.49 34.35 15.90
CA ALA A 214 -19.15 34.88 15.69
C ALA A 214 -18.60 34.46 14.33
N ARG A 215 -18.05 35.44 13.60
CA ARG A 215 -17.09 35.21 12.52
C ARG A 215 -15.67 35.33 13.07
N HIS A 216 -14.76 34.54 12.52
CA HIS A 216 -13.33 34.61 12.81
C HIS A 216 -12.68 35.32 11.63
N VAL A 217 -12.21 36.54 11.83
CA VAL A 217 -11.56 37.36 10.81
C VAL A 217 -10.16 37.67 11.28
N GLU A 218 -9.17 37.52 10.41
CA GLU A 218 -7.78 37.72 10.77
C GLU A 218 -7.05 38.55 9.71
N VAL A 219 -6.01 39.28 10.12
CA VAL A 219 -5.23 40.15 9.22
C VAL A 219 -3.80 39.64 9.12
N GLN A 220 -3.37 39.36 7.90
CA GLN A 220 -1.97 39.05 7.62
C GLN A 220 -1.13 40.32 7.72
N VAL A 221 -0.06 40.27 8.50
CA VAL A 221 0.95 41.31 8.55
C VAL A 221 2.34 40.76 8.21
N PHE A 222 3.20 41.65 7.72
CA PHE A 222 4.62 41.36 7.54
C PHE A 222 5.44 42.54 8.05
N GLY A 223 6.42 42.25 8.92
CA GLY A 223 7.25 43.26 9.57
C GLY A 223 8.74 43.13 9.23
N ASP A 224 9.45 44.25 9.25
CA ASP A 224 10.88 44.31 8.93
C ASP A 224 11.81 44.09 10.13
N GLY A 225 11.27 43.97 11.35
CA GLY A 225 12.07 43.90 12.58
C GLY A 225 12.58 45.27 13.09
N ALA A 226 12.29 46.36 12.39
CA ALA A 226 12.74 47.73 12.67
C ALA A 226 11.58 48.73 12.83
N GLY A 227 10.34 48.22 12.93
CA GLY A 227 9.13 48.98 13.23
C GLY A 227 8.24 49.25 12.02
N ARG A 228 8.66 48.91 10.79
CA ARG A 228 7.77 48.97 9.62
C ARG A 228 6.97 47.68 9.51
N VAL A 229 5.65 47.81 9.37
CA VAL A 229 4.75 46.69 9.16
C VAL A 229 3.78 47.02 8.03
N VAL A 230 3.61 46.09 7.09
CA VAL A 230 2.58 46.15 6.04
C VAL A 230 1.50 45.11 6.30
N SER A 231 0.25 45.39 5.93
CA SER A 231 -0.82 44.39 5.93
C SER A 231 -1.06 43.84 4.52
N LEU A 232 -1.32 42.53 4.43
CA LEU A 232 -1.57 41.81 3.17
C LEU A 232 -3.05 41.42 2.99
N GLY A 233 -3.94 42.19 3.61
CA GLY A 233 -5.37 41.92 3.61
C GLY A 233 -5.80 40.98 4.74
N ASP A 234 -7.12 40.78 4.79
CA ASP A 234 -7.81 39.95 5.77
C ASP A 234 -8.29 38.62 5.18
N ARG A 235 -8.46 37.64 6.07
CA ARG A 235 -9.02 36.31 5.79
C ARG A 235 -10.21 36.07 6.71
N ASP A 236 -11.21 35.36 6.19
CA ASP A 236 -12.26 34.77 7.00
C ASP A 236 -11.95 33.29 7.23
N CYS A 237 -11.87 32.90 8.50
CA CYS A 237 -11.59 31.54 8.93
C CYS A 237 -12.75 30.96 9.74
N SER A 238 -13.98 31.42 9.48
CA SER A 238 -15.14 31.11 10.33
C SER A 238 -15.64 29.68 10.15
N LEU A 239 -15.37 29.01 9.02
CA LEU A 239 -15.76 27.60 8.86
C LEU A 239 -14.81 26.70 9.65
N GLN A 240 -15.21 26.45 10.91
CA GLN A 240 -14.45 25.69 11.89
C GLN A 240 -15.27 24.53 12.44
N ARG A 241 -14.59 23.43 12.76
CA ARG A 241 -15.14 22.29 13.51
C ARG A 241 -14.42 22.16 14.84
N ARG A 242 -15.14 22.22 15.97
CA ARG A 242 -14.52 22.16 17.32
C ARG A 242 -13.30 23.10 17.44
N ASN A 243 -13.44 24.32 16.91
CA ASN A 243 -12.41 25.35 16.85
C ASN A 243 -11.19 25.04 15.96
N GLN A 244 -11.27 24.02 15.10
CA GLN A 244 -10.25 23.71 14.08
C GLN A 244 -10.73 24.26 12.73
N LYS A 245 -9.90 25.09 12.09
CA LYS A 245 -10.22 25.72 10.80
C LYS A 245 -10.22 24.66 9.68
N VAL A 246 -11.21 24.72 8.78
CA VAL A 246 -11.43 23.72 7.72
C VAL A 246 -11.49 24.35 6.33
N VAL A 247 -12.17 25.50 6.21
CA VAL A 247 -12.29 26.29 4.98
C VAL A 247 -12.04 27.75 5.31
N GLU A 248 -11.19 28.40 4.53
CA GLU A 248 -10.80 29.80 4.70
C GLU A 248 -10.92 30.57 3.38
N GLU A 249 -11.22 31.86 3.44
CA GLU A 249 -11.33 32.68 2.23
C GLU A 249 -10.74 34.08 2.41
N ALA A 250 -10.21 34.65 1.32
CA ALA A 250 -9.64 35.98 1.26
C ALA A 250 -10.10 36.72 0.00
N PRO A 251 -10.52 37.99 0.09
CA PRO A 251 -10.77 38.76 1.31
C PRO A 251 -11.95 38.22 2.14
N ALA A 252 -12.10 38.63 3.41
CA ALA A 252 -13.28 38.25 4.19
C ALA A 252 -14.57 38.80 3.54
N PRO A 253 -15.58 37.95 3.27
CA PRO A 253 -16.78 38.37 2.55
C PRO A 253 -17.70 39.19 3.44
N ALA A 254 -18.53 40.06 2.84
CA ALA A 254 -19.53 40.87 3.56
C ALA A 254 -19.01 41.60 4.82
N LEU A 255 -17.71 41.94 4.84
CA LEU A 255 -17.08 42.73 5.90
C LEU A 255 -17.11 44.21 5.47
N PRO A 256 -17.77 45.12 6.23
CA PRO A 256 -17.82 46.54 5.88
C PRO A 256 -16.43 47.17 5.77
N ASP A 257 -16.25 48.07 4.80
CA ASP A 257 -14.95 48.71 4.52
C ASP A 257 -14.38 49.47 5.73
N GLU A 258 -15.26 50.08 6.54
CA GLU A 258 -14.87 50.78 7.77
C GLU A 258 -14.24 49.81 8.78
N VAL A 259 -14.86 48.64 8.99
CA VAL A 259 -14.34 47.59 9.89
C VAL A 259 -13.05 47.00 9.32
N ARG A 260 -12.99 46.71 8.00
CA ARG A 260 -11.79 46.21 7.34
C ARG A 260 -10.59 47.15 7.52
N THR A 261 -10.82 48.45 7.35
CA THR A 261 -9.81 49.49 7.54
C THR A 261 -9.35 49.56 9.01
N GLU A 262 -10.29 49.47 9.95
CA GLU A 262 -9.98 49.45 11.38
C GLU A 262 -9.13 48.22 11.77
N LEU A 263 -9.48 47.03 11.27
CA LEU A 263 -8.76 45.79 11.50
C LEU A 263 -7.32 45.89 10.97
N ALA A 264 -7.16 46.31 9.71
CA ALA A 264 -5.86 46.44 9.07
C ALA A 264 -4.97 47.44 9.82
N ALA A 265 -5.49 48.62 10.15
CA ALA A 265 -4.75 49.62 10.91
C ALA A 265 -4.40 49.15 12.33
N SER A 266 -5.31 48.43 13.00
CA SER A 266 -5.08 47.92 14.36
C SER A 266 -4.04 46.81 14.39
N ALA A 267 -4.07 45.90 13.41
CA ALA A 267 -3.07 44.85 13.25
C ALA A 267 -1.67 45.42 13.02
N ARG A 268 -1.54 46.43 12.13
CA ARG A 268 -0.27 47.13 11.89
C ARG A 268 0.25 47.84 13.13
N ARG A 269 -0.61 48.56 13.88
CA ARG A 269 -0.21 49.25 15.12
C ARG A 269 0.32 48.27 16.16
N LEU A 270 -0.39 47.15 16.37
CA LEU A 270 0.01 46.13 17.33
C LEU A 270 1.37 45.51 16.98
N ALA A 271 1.54 45.07 15.74
CA ALA A 271 2.80 44.49 15.28
C ALA A 271 3.95 45.53 15.31
N SER A 272 3.70 46.77 14.88
CA SER A 272 4.71 47.84 14.91
C SER A 272 5.16 48.16 16.35
N SER A 273 4.25 48.09 17.34
CA SER A 273 4.58 48.33 18.75
C SER A 273 5.64 47.39 19.32
N MET A 274 5.85 46.23 18.68
CA MET A 274 6.80 45.20 19.08
C MET A 274 7.98 45.05 18.10
N ASN A 275 8.16 45.99 17.17
CA ASN A 275 9.13 45.88 16.06
C ASN A 275 9.05 44.50 15.39
N TYR A 276 7.83 44.05 15.07
CA TYR A 276 7.60 42.70 14.56
C TYR A 276 8.47 42.41 13.32
N ARG A 277 8.99 41.19 13.22
CA ARG A 277 9.81 40.70 12.11
C ARG A 277 9.12 39.53 11.42
N SER A 278 9.25 39.42 10.09
CA SER A 278 8.71 38.31 9.30
C SER A 278 7.18 38.31 9.23
N ALA A 279 6.58 37.17 8.89
CA ALA A 279 5.13 36.99 8.78
C ALA A 279 4.46 36.74 10.14
N GLY A 280 3.29 37.35 10.35
CA GLY A 280 2.44 37.13 11.53
C GLY A 280 0.98 37.44 11.24
N THR A 281 0.09 37.01 12.11
CA THR A 281 -1.35 37.24 11.94
C THR A 281 -1.99 37.75 13.21
N VAL A 282 -2.82 38.78 13.08
CA VAL A 282 -3.65 39.30 14.18
C VAL A 282 -5.08 38.83 13.97
N GLU A 283 -5.59 38.02 14.90
CA GLU A 283 -6.91 37.40 14.82
C GLU A 283 -7.97 38.20 15.60
N PHE A 284 -9.19 38.22 15.08
CA PHE A 284 -10.33 38.92 15.65
C PHE A 284 -11.60 38.05 15.61
N VAL A 285 -12.44 38.22 16.64
CA VAL A 285 -13.83 37.80 16.60
C VAL A 285 -14.68 38.97 16.12
N TYR A 286 -15.41 38.76 15.03
CA TYR A 286 -16.33 39.73 14.45
C TYR A 286 -17.78 39.35 14.77
N ASP A 287 -18.55 40.32 15.28
CA ASP A 287 -20.00 40.25 15.50
C ASP A 287 -20.71 40.94 14.32
N PRO A 288 -21.26 40.20 13.35
CA PRO A 288 -21.90 40.79 12.18
C PRO A 288 -23.17 41.59 12.51
N GLN A 289 -23.80 41.32 13.66
CA GLN A 289 -25.03 42.01 14.06
C GLN A 289 -24.72 43.40 14.63
N ARG A 290 -23.61 43.51 15.37
CA ARG A 290 -23.18 44.78 15.96
C ARG A 290 -22.22 45.57 15.07
N GLY A 291 -21.57 44.92 14.10
CA GLY A 291 -20.49 45.52 13.32
C GLY A 291 -19.23 45.76 14.17
N GLU A 292 -19.04 44.99 15.24
CA GLU A 292 -17.94 45.15 16.19
C GLU A 292 -16.94 44.00 16.02
N ALA A 293 -15.64 44.30 15.98
CA ALA A 293 -14.58 43.30 16.02
C ALA A 293 -13.77 43.41 17.33
N SER A 294 -13.33 42.28 17.87
CA SER A 294 -12.56 42.20 19.12
C SER A 294 -11.35 41.31 18.94
N PHE A 295 -10.19 41.78 19.40
CA PHE A 295 -8.93 41.04 19.38
C PHE A 295 -9.07 39.69 20.07
N LEU A 296 -8.56 38.66 19.40
CA LEU A 296 -8.50 37.29 19.90
C LEU A 296 -7.07 36.94 20.31
N GLU A 297 -6.13 36.92 19.35
CA GLU A 297 -4.72 36.60 19.59
C GLU A 297 -3.81 37.07 18.43
N VAL A 298 -2.50 36.94 18.61
CA VAL A 298 -1.51 37.07 17.53
C VAL A 298 -0.85 35.71 17.34
N ASN A 299 -0.95 35.15 16.14
CA ASN A 299 -0.14 34.00 15.77
C ASN A 299 1.22 34.53 15.33
N ALA A 300 2.27 34.24 16.10
CA ALA A 300 3.59 34.79 15.89
C ALA A 300 4.42 33.95 14.89
N ARG A 301 3.80 33.63 13.75
CA ARG A 301 4.32 32.74 12.71
C ARG A 301 3.50 32.84 11.42
N LEU A 302 3.95 32.13 10.38
CA LEU A 302 3.13 31.82 9.21
C LEU A 302 1.96 30.89 9.62
N GLN A 303 0.83 30.98 8.92
CA GLN A 303 -0.34 30.12 9.14
C GLN A 303 -0.60 29.17 7.96
N VAL A 304 -1.42 28.15 8.21
CA VAL A 304 -1.78 27.12 7.22
C VAL A 304 -2.44 27.77 6.00
N GLU A 305 -3.38 28.68 6.25
CA GLU A 305 -4.22 29.43 5.31
C GLU A 305 -3.51 30.61 4.61
N HIS A 306 -2.19 30.76 4.76
CA HIS A 306 -1.46 31.79 4.02
C HIS A 306 -1.63 31.74 2.48
N PRO A 307 -1.87 30.59 1.81
CA PRO A 307 -2.00 30.54 0.35
C PRO A 307 -3.14 31.37 -0.22
N VAL A 308 -4.27 31.55 0.49
CA VAL A 308 -5.35 32.42 -0.01
C VAL A 308 -4.89 33.88 -0.08
N THR A 309 -4.06 34.33 0.86
CA THR A 309 -3.44 35.66 0.82
C THR A 309 -2.45 35.77 -0.34
N GLU A 310 -1.61 34.75 -0.56
CA GLU A 310 -0.67 34.75 -1.69
C GLU A 310 -1.40 34.84 -3.02
N ALA A 311 -2.52 34.12 -3.14
CA ALA A 311 -3.26 34.03 -4.37
C ALA A 311 -3.91 35.35 -4.79
N VAL A 312 -4.40 36.14 -3.82
CA VAL A 312 -5.05 37.44 -4.10
C VAL A 312 -4.07 38.62 -4.11
N THR A 313 -2.85 38.45 -3.62
CA THR A 313 -1.82 39.52 -3.60
C THR A 313 -0.69 39.30 -4.61
N GLY A 314 -0.48 38.06 -5.06
CA GLY A 314 0.67 37.66 -5.86
C GLY A 314 1.99 37.60 -5.08
N VAL A 315 1.95 37.71 -3.76
CA VAL A 315 3.13 37.67 -2.88
C VAL A 315 3.44 36.23 -2.46
N ASP A 316 4.69 35.78 -2.61
CA ASP A 316 5.21 34.58 -1.94
C ASP A 316 5.71 34.98 -0.54
N LEU A 317 4.94 34.64 0.49
CA LEU A 317 5.22 34.97 1.88
C LEU A 317 6.48 34.26 2.38
N VAL A 318 6.73 33.00 1.97
CA VAL A 318 7.97 32.30 2.36
C VAL A 318 9.19 32.96 1.73
N GLU A 319 9.09 33.45 0.49
CA GLU A 319 10.17 34.24 -0.13
C GLU A 319 10.45 35.50 0.70
N TRP A 320 9.42 36.23 1.11
CA TRP A 320 9.58 37.42 1.96
C TRP A 320 10.23 37.07 3.30
N MET A 321 9.80 35.98 3.95
CA MET A 321 10.38 35.52 5.21
C MET A 321 11.88 35.21 5.04
N LEU A 322 12.27 34.52 3.96
CA LEU A 322 13.67 34.17 3.67
C LEU A 322 14.53 35.40 3.35
N ARG A 323 13.99 36.38 2.62
CA ARG A 323 14.67 37.65 2.34
C ARG A 323 14.91 38.46 3.61
N ALA A 324 13.89 38.57 4.46
CA ALA A 324 14.00 39.26 5.74
C ALA A 324 15.02 38.59 6.67
N ALA A 325 15.06 37.25 6.71
CA ALA A 325 16.07 36.50 7.48
C ALA A 325 17.51 36.74 6.95
N GLY A 326 17.67 36.97 5.64
CA GLY A 326 18.94 37.36 5.03
C GLY A 326 19.29 38.86 5.17
N GLY A 327 18.44 39.64 5.85
CA GLY A 327 18.62 41.08 6.07
C GLY A 327 18.14 41.98 4.92
N ASP A 328 17.45 41.44 3.90
CA ASP A 328 16.83 42.22 2.82
C ASP A 328 15.35 42.45 3.12
N THR A 329 15.02 43.63 3.68
CA THR A 329 13.63 44.08 3.91
C THR A 329 13.24 45.26 3.02
N GLY A 330 14.11 45.66 2.08
CA GLY A 330 13.92 46.85 1.25
C GLY A 330 12.71 46.77 0.33
N PHE A 331 12.28 45.55 -0.03
CA PHE A 331 11.08 45.31 -0.84
C PHE A 331 9.80 45.83 -0.19
N LEU A 332 9.75 45.92 1.15
CA LEU A 332 8.60 46.49 1.85
C LEU A 332 8.42 47.98 1.54
N ALA A 333 9.48 48.67 1.11
CA ALA A 333 9.42 50.08 0.73
C ALA A 333 8.58 50.36 -0.52
N GLU A 334 8.42 49.36 -1.37
CA GLU A 334 7.62 49.43 -2.60
C GLU A 334 6.12 49.46 -2.31
N TYR A 335 5.74 48.94 -1.14
CA TYR A 335 4.37 48.94 -0.64
C TYR A 335 4.17 50.11 0.33
N GLY A 336 2.98 50.70 0.34
CA GLY A 336 2.61 51.67 1.37
C GLY A 336 2.41 50.97 2.71
N ASP A 337 1.28 51.23 3.35
CA ASP A 337 0.88 50.47 4.54
C ASP A 337 0.23 49.12 4.19
N GLU A 338 -0.24 48.96 2.95
CA GLU A 338 -1.05 47.82 2.50
C GLU A 338 -0.60 47.31 1.14
N VAL A 339 -0.62 45.99 0.96
CA VAL A 339 -0.38 45.33 -0.33
C VAL A 339 -1.70 45.28 -1.12
N PRO A 340 -1.71 45.61 -2.43
CA PRO A 340 -2.91 45.50 -3.24
C PRO A 340 -3.48 44.08 -3.29
N VAL A 341 -4.80 43.97 -3.20
CA VAL A 341 -5.55 42.72 -3.28
C VAL A 341 -6.42 42.72 -4.54
N ALA A 342 -6.42 41.62 -5.28
CA ALA A 342 -7.21 41.43 -6.49
C ALA A 342 -7.84 40.03 -6.54
N GLY A 343 -9.11 39.97 -6.96
CA GLY A 343 -9.88 38.73 -7.02
C GLY A 343 -10.30 38.23 -5.64
N HIS A 344 -10.59 36.93 -5.57
CA HIS A 344 -10.98 36.22 -4.34
C HIS A 344 -10.37 34.82 -4.36
N ALA A 345 -9.93 34.32 -3.21
CA ALA A 345 -9.42 32.97 -3.07
C ALA A 345 -10.09 32.25 -1.91
N VAL A 346 -10.26 30.93 -2.06
CA VAL A 346 -10.82 30.04 -1.03
C VAL A 346 -9.93 28.81 -0.93
N GLU A 347 -9.64 28.37 0.29
CA GLU A 347 -8.89 27.16 0.63
C GLU A 347 -9.78 26.16 1.37
N ALA A 348 -9.62 24.87 1.07
CA ALA A 348 -10.19 23.78 1.83
C ALA A 348 -9.10 22.78 2.26
N ARG A 349 -9.18 22.32 3.50
CA ARG A 349 -8.20 21.39 4.11
C ARG A 349 -8.69 19.95 4.05
N VAL A 350 -7.97 19.13 3.28
CA VAL A 350 -8.22 17.70 3.16
C VAL A 350 -7.46 16.97 4.28
N TYR A 351 -8.20 16.35 5.18
CA TYR A 351 -7.70 15.65 6.36
C TYR A 351 -7.92 14.13 6.25
N ALA A 352 -6.97 13.37 6.78
CA ALA A 352 -7.08 11.93 7.05
C ALA A 352 -7.92 11.70 8.33
N GLU A 353 -9.21 11.98 8.24
CA GLU A 353 -10.18 11.80 9.32
C GLU A 353 -11.48 11.25 8.73
N ASP A 354 -12.23 10.47 9.52
CA ASP A 354 -13.56 9.98 9.15
C ASP A 354 -14.65 10.87 9.78
N PRO A 355 -15.32 11.76 9.03
CA PRO A 355 -16.40 12.60 9.56
C PRO A 355 -17.60 11.81 10.10
N ALA A 356 -17.82 10.59 9.62
CA ALA A 356 -18.91 9.72 10.10
C ALA A 356 -18.56 8.99 11.40
N ALA A 357 -17.30 9.03 11.85
CA ALA A 357 -16.81 8.41 13.08
C ALA A 357 -16.16 9.42 14.03
N ASP A 358 -16.85 10.54 14.27
CA ASP A 358 -16.40 11.64 15.13
C ASP A 358 -15.01 12.20 14.77
N PHE A 359 -14.69 12.20 13.47
CA PHE A 359 -13.41 12.67 12.94
C PHE A 359 -12.21 11.92 13.49
N ARG A 360 -12.40 10.63 13.79
CA ARG A 360 -11.31 9.73 14.17
C ARG A 360 -10.22 9.77 13.10
N PRO A 361 -8.94 9.99 13.47
CA PRO A 361 -7.83 9.96 12.53
C PRO A 361 -7.78 8.63 11.76
N SER A 362 -7.52 8.72 10.46
CA SER A 362 -7.35 7.58 9.56
C SER A 362 -5.88 7.46 9.17
N ALA A 363 -5.35 6.23 9.22
CA ALA A 363 -3.96 5.94 8.93
C ALA A 363 -3.82 4.75 7.99
N GLY A 364 -2.68 4.69 7.31
CA GLY A 364 -2.35 3.65 6.34
C GLY A 364 -1.90 4.23 5.00
N VAL A 365 -1.76 3.33 4.02
CA VAL A 365 -1.23 3.67 2.70
C VAL A 365 -2.31 4.29 1.82
N VAL A 366 -2.03 5.48 1.30
CA VAL A 366 -2.82 6.13 0.25
C VAL A 366 -2.64 5.34 -1.04
N THR A 367 -3.67 4.61 -1.47
CA THR A 367 -3.61 3.75 -2.67
C THR A 367 -3.83 4.51 -3.97
N CYS A 368 -4.44 5.69 -3.89
CA CYS A 368 -4.61 6.61 -5.00
C CYS A 368 -4.71 8.03 -4.43
N ALA A 369 -3.91 8.96 -4.98
CA ALA A 369 -4.05 10.38 -4.74
C ALA A 369 -4.14 11.09 -6.11
N ARG A 370 -5.25 11.77 -6.35
CA ARG A 370 -5.49 12.60 -7.54
C ARG A 370 -5.89 13.98 -7.07
N TYR A 371 -5.19 14.98 -7.59
CA TYR A 371 -5.44 16.37 -7.30
C TYR A 371 -5.87 17.11 -8.56
N PRO A 372 -6.74 18.13 -8.45
CA PRO A 372 -7.18 18.94 -9.57
C PRO A 372 -6.02 19.76 -10.13
N SER A 373 -6.14 20.12 -11.40
CA SER A 373 -5.21 21.02 -12.09
C SER A 373 -6.00 21.96 -13.00
N GLY A 374 -5.52 23.19 -13.17
CA GLY A 374 -6.23 24.19 -13.97
C GLY A 374 -5.80 25.61 -13.66
N GLU A 375 -6.30 26.56 -14.45
CA GLU A 375 -6.08 27.98 -14.17
C GLU A 375 -6.76 28.36 -12.83
N GLY A 376 -6.04 29.08 -11.98
CA GLY A 376 -6.55 29.51 -10.67
C GLY A 376 -6.58 28.42 -9.60
N VAL A 377 -6.22 27.16 -9.90
CA VAL A 377 -6.17 26.05 -8.92
C VAL A 377 -4.74 25.81 -8.45
N ARG A 378 -4.54 25.79 -7.13
CA ARG A 378 -3.29 25.43 -6.46
C ARG A 378 -3.57 24.34 -5.43
N VAL A 379 -2.70 23.34 -5.35
CA VAL A 379 -2.76 22.30 -4.32
C VAL A 379 -1.43 22.22 -3.60
N ASP A 380 -1.44 22.50 -2.30
CA ASP A 380 -0.29 22.28 -1.43
C ASP A 380 -0.50 20.95 -0.68
N SER A 381 0.27 19.92 -1.05
CA SER A 381 0.15 18.58 -0.45
C SER A 381 1.52 17.93 -0.22
N TRP A 382 1.56 16.98 0.71
CA TRP A 382 2.64 16.00 0.88
C TRP A 382 2.19 14.56 0.61
N ALA A 383 0.88 14.32 0.58
CA ALA A 383 0.31 13.01 0.30
C ALA A 383 0.33 12.74 -1.21
N ARG A 384 0.68 11.51 -1.56
CA ARG A 384 0.70 10.96 -2.92
C ARG A 384 0.36 9.49 -2.88
N THR A 385 0.03 8.89 -4.02
CA THR A 385 -0.07 7.43 -4.14
C THR A 385 1.19 6.76 -3.57
N GLY A 386 0.99 5.82 -2.64
CA GLY A 386 2.05 5.12 -1.90
C GLY A 386 2.52 5.80 -0.61
N THR A 387 1.94 6.95 -0.23
CA THR A 387 2.25 7.59 1.06
C THR A 387 1.64 6.78 2.20
N ASP A 388 2.44 6.40 3.18
CA ASP A 388 1.95 5.85 4.45
C ASP A 388 1.66 7.00 5.42
N VAL A 389 0.41 7.14 5.83
CA VAL A 389 -0.07 8.22 6.70
C VAL A 389 -0.07 7.71 8.15
N PRO A 390 0.77 8.27 9.04
CA PRO A 390 0.80 7.87 10.45
C PRO A 390 -0.27 8.60 11.28
N THR A 391 -0.62 8.03 12.44
CA THR A 391 -1.44 8.72 13.46
C THR A 391 -0.63 9.55 14.45
N ALA A 392 0.70 9.58 14.31
CA ALA A 392 1.60 10.22 15.28
C ALA A 392 1.59 11.76 15.25
N TYR A 393 1.08 12.35 14.17
CA TYR A 393 1.09 13.79 13.92
C TYR A 393 -0.30 14.30 13.49
N ASP A 394 -0.35 15.54 13.03
CA ASP A 394 -1.54 16.12 12.40
C ASP A 394 -1.99 15.35 11.14
N PRO A 395 -3.30 15.19 10.91
CA PRO A 395 -3.85 14.43 9.78
C PRO A 395 -4.00 15.24 8.47
N LEU A 396 -3.46 16.46 8.34
CA LEU A 396 -3.59 17.26 7.11
C LEU A 396 -2.87 16.57 5.96
N LEU A 397 -3.56 16.30 4.85
CA LEU A 397 -2.98 15.66 3.66
C LEU A 397 -2.69 16.68 2.56
N ALA A 398 -3.64 17.59 2.33
CA ALA A 398 -3.58 18.57 1.26
C ALA A 398 -4.41 19.80 1.58
N LYS A 399 -4.07 20.91 0.95
CA LYS A 399 -4.84 22.14 0.90
C LYS A 399 -5.20 22.42 -0.54
N VAL A 400 -6.49 22.50 -0.86
CA VAL A 400 -6.99 22.81 -2.20
C VAL A 400 -7.39 24.28 -2.22
N ILE A 401 -6.69 25.07 -3.02
CA ILE A 401 -6.83 26.52 -3.07
C ILE A 401 -7.28 26.93 -4.47
N VAL A 402 -8.35 27.71 -4.54
CA VAL A 402 -8.88 28.21 -5.82
C VAL A 402 -9.00 29.72 -5.78
N THR A 403 -8.60 30.36 -6.87
CA THR A 403 -8.67 31.82 -7.09
C THR A 403 -9.61 32.13 -8.23
N GLY A 404 -10.49 33.11 -8.03
CA GLY A 404 -11.44 33.60 -9.02
C GLY A 404 -11.41 35.12 -9.13
N ALA A 405 -12.04 35.65 -10.18
CA ALA A 405 -12.21 37.10 -10.37
C ALA A 405 -13.09 37.73 -9.27
N ASP A 406 -13.98 36.94 -8.69
CA ASP A 406 -14.83 37.28 -7.55
C ASP A 406 -15.07 36.02 -6.69
N ARG A 407 -15.74 36.21 -5.55
CA ARG A 407 -16.05 35.13 -4.61
C ARG A 407 -16.88 34.02 -5.23
N THR A 408 -17.86 34.36 -6.07
CA THR A 408 -18.75 33.36 -6.69
C THR A 408 -17.95 32.45 -7.61
N ALA A 409 -17.06 33.01 -8.43
CA ALA A 409 -16.16 32.23 -9.28
C ALA A 409 -15.19 31.37 -8.47
N ALA A 410 -14.61 31.90 -7.39
CA ALA A 410 -13.67 31.17 -6.54
C ALA A 410 -14.35 29.98 -5.82
N VAL A 411 -15.54 30.17 -5.26
CA VAL A 411 -16.31 29.12 -4.58
C VAL A 411 -16.78 28.05 -5.57
N ALA A 412 -17.26 28.44 -6.75
CA ALA A 412 -17.65 27.50 -7.80
C ALA A 412 -16.45 26.66 -8.26
N GLY A 413 -15.30 27.29 -8.51
CA GLY A 413 -14.09 26.59 -8.88
C GLY A 413 -13.55 25.69 -7.76
N LEU A 414 -13.72 26.06 -6.48
CA LEU A 414 -13.39 25.17 -5.36
C LEU A 414 -14.30 23.94 -5.30
N ALA A 415 -15.60 24.10 -5.57
CA ALA A 415 -16.52 22.97 -5.64
C ALA A 415 -16.11 21.98 -6.75
N ASP A 416 -15.77 22.50 -7.93
CA ASP A 416 -15.26 21.68 -9.05
C ASP A 416 -13.93 21.00 -8.68
N ALA A 417 -12.99 21.74 -8.08
CA ALA A 417 -11.69 21.22 -7.65
C ALA A 417 -11.81 20.11 -6.58
N LEU A 418 -12.75 20.24 -5.63
CA LEU A 418 -13.04 19.21 -4.64
C LEU A 418 -13.73 17.98 -5.25
N ALA A 419 -14.57 18.15 -6.27
CA ALA A 419 -15.15 17.04 -7.02
C ALA A 419 -14.06 16.23 -7.76
N ASP A 420 -13.06 16.92 -8.33
CA ASP A 420 -11.93 16.31 -9.03
C ASP A 420 -10.81 15.78 -8.12
N THR A 421 -10.87 16.08 -6.81
CA THR A 421 -9.94 15.54 -5.81
C THR A 421 -10.36 14.13 -5.39
N ARG A 422 -9.43 13.18 -5.41
CA ARG A 422 -9.66 11.79 -4.99
C ARG A 422 -8.51 11.29 -4.13
N ILE A 423 -8.82 10.72 -2.96
CA ILE A 423 -7.87 10.02 -2.09
C ILE A 423 -8.52 8.70 -1.67
N ASP A 424 -7.85 7.58 -1.92
CA ASP A 424 -8.31 6.24 -1.56
C ASP A 424 -7.31 5.54 -0.62
N GLY A 425 -7.76 4.47 0.06
CA GLY A 425 -6.94 3.65 0.96
C GLY A 425 -7.05 4.03 2.44
N ILE A 426 -7.47 5.27 2.70
CA ILE A 426 -7.77 5.82 4.03
C ILE A 426 -9.07 6.63 3.95
N GLU A 427 -9.72 6.86 5.09
CA GLU A 427 -10.87 7.76 5.17
C GLU A 427 -10.41 9.21 5.22
N VAL A 428 -11.13 10.06 4.49
CA VAL A 428 -10.85 11.49 4.37
C VAL A 428 -12.12 12.32 4.46
N ASN A 429 -11.98 13.58 4.82
CA ASN A 429 -13.11 14.50 5.00
C ASN A 429 -13.68 15.09 3.69
N LEU A 430 -13.34 14.56 2.51
CA LEU A 430 -13.69 15.16 1.20
C LEU A 430 -15.21 15.34 1.01
N GLY A 431 -16.03 14.35 1.36
CA GLY A 431 -17.48 14.45 1.22
C GLY A 431 -18.10 15.54 2.09
N MET A 432 -17.58 15.72 3.32
CA MET A 432 -17.95 16.85 4.17
C MET A 432 -17.51 18.20 3.57
N LEU A 433 -16.31 18.29 2.98
CA LEU A 433 -15.84 19.53 2.34
C LEU A 433 -16.73 19.93 1.15
N ARG A 434 -17.10 18.95 0.31
CA ARG A 434 -18.05 19.14 -0.81
C ARG A 434 -19.40 19.65 -0.30
N ALA A 435 -19.91 19.08 0.79
CA ALA A 435 -21.13 19.53 1.43
C ALA A 435 -21.00 20.95 2.01
N ALA A 436 -19.87 21.27 2.64
CA ALA A 436 -19.63 22.55 3.31
C ALA A 436 -19.65 23.72 2.31
N VAL A 437 -18.99 23.58 1.17
CA VAL A 437 -18.95 24.65 0.14
C VAL A 437 -20.28 24.81 -0.60
N ALA A 438 -21.13 23.78 -0.57
CA ALA A 438 -22.48 23.81 -1.15
C ALA A 438 -23.55 24.40 -0.21
N LEU A 439 -23.21 24.72 1.05
CA LEU A 439 -24.18 25.26 2.01
C LEU A 439 -24.72 26.62 1.55
N PRO A 440 -26.05 26.84 1.56
CA PRO A 440 -26.63 28.14 1.25
C PRO A 440 -26.09 29.28 2.13
N ALA A 441 -25.86 29.01 3.41
CA ALA A 441 -25.28 29.99 4.34
C ALA A 441 -23.84 30.39 3.95
N PHE A 442 -23.04 29.46 3.41
CA PHE A 442 -21.70 29.78 2.92
C PHE A 442 -21.79 30.59 1.62
N ALA A 443 -22.64 30.19 0.68
CA ALA A 443 -22.86 30.95 -0.56
C ALA A 443 -23.32 32.41 -0.29
N ALA A 444 -24.17 32.62 0.72
CA ALA A 444 -24.66 33.92 1.14
C ALA A 444 -23.71 34.73 2.06
N ALA A 445 -22.56 34.15 2.46
CA ALA A 445 -21.63 34.74 3.44
C ALA A 445 -22.26 34.97 4.83
N GLU A 446 -23.17 34.09 5.23
CA GLU A 446 -23.86 34.06 6.54
C GLU A 446 -23.27 32.99 7.48
N HIS A 447 -22.15 32.37 7.10
CA HIS A 447 -21.48 31.34 7.91
C HIS A 447 -20.83 31.92 9.17
N THR A 448 -20.70 31.07 10.19
CA THR A 448 -20.18 31.40 11.52
C THR A 448 -19.25 30.28 11.99
N THR A 449 -18.54 30.51 13.10
CA THR A 449 -17.74 29.52 13.83
C THR A 449 -18.52 28.28 14.30
N ARG A 450 -19.85 28.26 14.15
CA ARG A 450 -20.72 27.12 14.49
C ARG A 450 -21.32 26.42 13.27
N THR A 451 -21.10 26.91 12.05
CA THR A 451 -21.79 26.41 10.84
C THR A 451 -21.52 24.93 10.56
N LEU A 452 -20.35 24.39 10.94
CA LEU A 452 -19.99 22.99 10.69
C LEU A 452 -20.34 22.02 11.83
N VAL A 453 -20.98 22.48 12.92
CA VAL A 453 -21.20 21.64 14.12
C VAL A 453 -21.98 20.36 13.81
N ASP A 454 -23.01 20.44 12.95
CA ASP A 454 -23.90 19.33 12.61
C ASP A 454 -23.69 18.82 11.17
N LEU A 455 -22.60 19.21 10.51
CA LEU A 455 -22.30 18.79 9.13
C LEU A 455 -21.49 17.48 9.13
N GLY A 456 -22.08 16.40 8.60
CA GLY A 456 -21.40 15.12 8.38
C GLY A 456 -20.88 14.94 6.95
N ASP A 457 -20.44 13.72 6.64
CA ASP A 457 -20.20 13.26 5.27
C ASP A 457 -21.50 12.67 4.68
N PRO A 458 -22.13 13.31 3.68
CA PRO A 458 -23.35 12.80 3.06
C PRO A 458 -23.10 11.72 2.00
N GLU A 459 -21.84 11.41 1.68
CA GLU A 459 -21.55 10.47 0.60
C GLU A 459 -21.98 9.04 0.94
N PRO A 460 -22.56 8.30 -0.04
CA PRO A 460 -22.86 6.90 0.11
C PRO A 460 -21.65 6.09 0.60
N ARG A 461 -21.83 5.31 1.66
CA ARG A 461 -20.79 4.44 2.20
C ARG A 461 -21.37 3.11 2.69
N ILE A 462 -20.53 2.10 2.65
CA ILE A 462 -20.81 0.75 3.14
C ILE A 462 -19.73 0.44 4.17
N THR A 463 -20.10 0.38 5.45
CA THR A 463 -19.17 0.14 6.55
C THR A 463 -19.12 -1.34 6.91
N VAL A 464 -17.93 -1.90 7.02
CA VAL A 464 -17.71 -3.29 7.41
C VAL A 464 -17.83 -3.42 8.92
N ALA A 465 -18.94 -3.98 9.41
CA ALA A 465 -19.10 -4.29 10.84
C ALA A 465 -18.34 -5.59 11.20
N ARG A 466 -18.41 -6.59 10.33
CA ARG A 466 -17.68 -7.86 10.44
C ARG A 466 -17.13 -8.23 9.07
N PRO A 467 -15.82 -8.49 8.92
CA PRO A 467 -15.23 -8.73 7.60
C PRO A 467 -15.49 -10.12 7.02
N GLY A 468 -15.85 -11.12 7.84
CA GLY A 468 -15.78 -12.52 7.44
C GLY A 468 -14.35 -13.07 7.54
N LEU A 469 -14.13 -14.32 7.14
CA LEU A 469 -12.81 -14.97 7.26
C LEU A 469 -11.78 -14.36 6.30
N LEU A 470 -12.14 -14.31 5.01
CA LEU A 470 -11.32 -13.73 3.96
C LEU A 470 -12.26 -13.15 2.90
N THR A 471 -12.56 -11.86 3.03
CA THR A 471 -13.36 -11.09 2.08
C THR A 471 -12.47 -10.10 1.36
N THR A 472 -12.47 -10.12 0.02
CA THR A 472 -11.64 -9.25 -0.82
C THR A 472 -12.48 -8.61 -1.93
N VAL A 473 -12.08 -7.42 -2.37
CA VAL A 473 -12.65 -6.82 -3.58
C VAL A 473 -12.09 -7.55 -4.79
N GLN A 474 -12.97 -8.01 -5.67
CA GLN A 474 -12.59 -8.67 -6.91
C GLN A 474 -13.48 -8.16 -8.05
N ASP A 475 -12.87 -7.96 -9.22
CA ASP A 475 -13.59 -7.97 -10.49
C ASP A 475 -13.57 -9.39 -11.08
N ALA A 476 -14.27 -9.61 -12.20
CA ALA A 476 -14.45 -10.94 -12.76
C ALA A 476 -13.33 -11.34 -13.73
N ASP A 477 -12.76 -10.39 -14.46
CA ASP A 477 -11.72 -10.60 -15.47
C ASP A 477 -10.32 -10.61 -14.87
N GLY A 478 -10.10 -9.87 -13.78
CA GLY A 478 -8.79 -9.70 -13.18
C GLY A 478 -7.83 -8.83 -14.01
N ARG A 479 -6.56 -8.91 -13.63
CA ARG A 479 -5.42 -8.12 -14.09
C ARG A 479 -4.62 -8.83 -15.19
N VAL A 480 -5.16 -8.84 -16.40
CA VAL A 480 -4.54 -9.47 -17.58
C VAL A 480 -3.46 -8.59 -18.24
N GLY A 481 -2.52 -9.17 -18.98
CA GLY A 481 -1.46 -8.46 -19.73
C GLY A 481 -0.11 -8.35 -19.01
N TYR A 482 0.01 -8.90 -17.80
CA TYR A 482 1.20 -8.81 -16.95
C TYR A 482 1.74 -10.17 -16.50
N TRP A 483 1.28 -11.28 -17.08
CA TRP A 483 1.71 -12.63 -16.71
C TRP A 483 3.21 -12.85 -17.00
N GLN A 484 3.70 -12.20 -18.06
CA GLN A 484 5.11 -12.15 -18.48
C GLN A 484 6.08 -11.57 -17.44
N VAL A 485 5.58 -10.87 -16.43
CA VAL A 485 6.35 -10.37 -15.28
C VAL A 485 5.90 -10.97 -13.96
N GLY A 486 5.07 -12.01 -13.97
CA GLY A 486 4.59 -12.68 -12.76
C GLY A 486 3.66 -11.84 -11.91
N VAL A 487 2.90 -10.94 -12.53
CA VAL A 487 1.74 -10.33 -11.89
C VAL A 487 0.54 -11.21 -12.20
N PRO A 488 -0.08 -11.84 -11.18
CA PRO A 488 -1.25 -12.68 -11.43
C PRO A 488 -2.49 -11.84 -11.78
N PRO A 489 -3.45 -12.42 -12.53
CA PRO A 489 -4.69 -11.73 -12.80
C PRO A 489 -5.52 -11.54 -11.54
N SER A 490 -5.42 -12.44 -10.56
CA SER A 490 -6.36 -12.45 -9.44
C SER A 490 -7.79 -12.54 -9.97
N GLY A 491 -8.65 -11.58 -9.64
CA GLY A 491 -10.08 -11.66 -9.95
C GLY A 491 -10.78 -12.69 -9.07
N ALA A 492 -12.10 -12.78 -9.24
CA ALA A 492 -12.92 -13.76 -8.55
C ALA A 492 -12.53 -15.18 -8.97
N MET A 493 -12.22 -16.03 -7.99
CA MET A 493 -11.91 -17.45 -8.20
C MET A 493 -13.16 -18.25 -8.62
N ASP A 494 -14.34 -17.74 -8.27
CA ASP A 494 -15.63 -18.09 -8.86
C ASP A 494 -16.18 -16.87 -9.63
N ASP A 495 -15.55 -16.56 -10.75
CA ASP A 495 -15.93 -15.45 -11.63
C ASP A 495 -17.36 -15.60 -12.17
N ARG A 496 -17.78 -16.84 -12.45
CA ARG A 496 -19.13 -17.14 -12.94
C ARG A 496 -20.22 -16.62 -12.00
N SER A 497 -20.10 -16.87 -10.70
CA SER A 497 -21.10 -16.40 -9.72
C SER A 497 -21.12 -14.87 -9.62
N LEU A 498 -19.96 -14.21 -9.66
CA LEU A 498 -19.88 -12.75 -9.65
C LEU A 498 -20.53 -12.14 -10.90
N ARG A 499 -20.20 -12.65 -12.11
CA ARG A 499 -20.80 -12.18 -13.37
C ARG A 499 -22.32 -12.32 -13.36
N LEU A 500 -22.84 -13.44 -12.88
CA LEU A 500 -24.29 -13.67 -12.77
C LEU A 500 -24.96 -12.70 -11.77
N ALA A 501 -24.33 -12.44 -10.63
CA ALA A 501 -24.81 -11.47 -9.65
C ALA A 501 -24.82 -10.04 -10.22
N ASN A 502 -23.74 -9.63 -10.91
CA ASN A 502 -23.65 -8.34 -11.59
C ASN A 502 -24.75 -8.19 -12.65
N ARG A 503 -24.94 -9.20 -13.51
CA ARG A 503 -25.98 -9.19 -14.53
C ARG A 503 -27.39 -9.09 -13.93
N SER A 504 -27.64 -9.74 -12.79
CA SER A 504 -28.92 -9.65 -12.06
C SER A 504 -29.26 -8.22 -11.62
N LEU A 505 -28.24 -7.40 -11.32
CA LEU A 505 -28.37 -5.99 -10.97
C LEU A 505 -28.35 -5.06 -12.19
N GLY A 506 -28.13 -5.57 -13.40
CA GLY A 506 -27.97 -4.75 -14.61
C GLY A 506 -26.61 -4.05 -14.70
N ASN A 507 -25.61 -4.51 -13.94
CA ASN A 507 -24.23 -4.02 -13.99
C ASN A 507 -23.49 -4.53 -15.23
N ASP A 508 -22.35 -3.91 -15.53
CA ASP A 508 -21.30 -4.55 -16.31
C ASP A 508 -20.87 -5.86 -15.62
N GLU A 509 -20.62 -6.93 -16.37
CA GLU A 509 -20.29 -8.24 -15.78
C GLU A 509 -18.98 -8.22 -14.99
N ASN A 510 -18.07 -7.32 -15.35
CA ASN A 510 -16.78 -7.12 -14.68
C ASN A 510 -16.83 -6.05 -13.58
N ALA A 511 -18.02 -5.55 -13.21
CA ALA A 511 -18.14 -4.57 -12.13
C ALA A 511 -17.57 -5.14 -10.80
N PRO A 512 -16.74 -4.38 -10.06
CA PRO A 512 -16.12 -4.88 -8.84
C PRO A 512 -17.15 -5.22 -7.76
N GLY A 513 -17.01 -6.40 -7.15
CA GLY A 513 -17.81 -6.89 -6.03
C GLY A 513 -16.92 -7.47 -4.93
N LEU A 514 -17.54 -8.19 -3.98
CA LEU A 514 -16.81 -8.89 -2.92
C LEU A 514 -16.79 -10.39 -3.17
N GLU A 515 -15.61 -11.00 -3.12
CA GLU A 515 -15.44 -12.44 -2.95
C GLU A 515 -15.27 -12.73 -1.46
N CYS A 516 -16.09 -13.65 -0.92
CA CYS A 516 -16.06 -14.06 0.48
C CYS A 516 -15.72 -15.55 0.56
N THR A 517 -14.67 -15.91 1.31
CA THR A 517 -14.25 -17.30 1.51
C THR A 517 -14.78 -17.85 2.83
N SER A 518 -15.42 -19.03 2.80
CA SER A 518 -16.06 -19.71 3.94
C SER A 518 -17.24 -18.95 4.54
N GLY A 519 -17.02 -17.78 5.14
CA GLY A 519 -18.06 -16.95 5.76
C GLY A 519 -17.94 -15.49 5.32
N GLY A 520 -19.07 -14.90 4.97
CA GLY A 520 -19.13 -13.54 4.44
C GLY A 520 -19.21 -12.43 5.50
N PRO A 521 -19.21 -11.16 5.05
CA PRO A 521 -19.21 -10.01 5.94
C PRO A 521 -20.58 -9.69 6.54
N GLU A 522 -20.58 -8.80 7.53
CA GLU A 522 -21.71 -7.97 7.90
C GLU A 522 -21.42 -6.52 7.52
N LEU A 523 -22.30 -5.92 6.72
CA LEU A 523 -22.13 -4.60 6.11
C LEU A 523 -23.28 -3.66 6.51
N VAL A 524 -22.96 -2.42 6.85
CA VAL A 524 -23.92 -1.37 7.21
C VAL A 524 -23.96 -0.31 6.11
N PHE A 525 -25.15 0.02 5.62
CA PHE A 525 -25.33 0.94 4.49
C PHE A 525 -25.83 2.31 4.95
N SER A 526 -25.20 3.39 4.49
CA SER A 526 -25.68 4.76 4.76
C SER A 526 -26.79 5.24 3.80
N HIS A 527 -27.19 4.40 2.86
CA HIS A 527 -28.14 4.73 1.80
C HIS A 527 -28.86 3.46 1.36
N ALA A 528 -30.04 3.61 0.75
CA ALA A 528 -30.73 2.46 0.17
C ALA A 528 -30.07 2.03 -1.15
N THR A 529 -29.82 0.74 -1.34
CA THR A 529 -29.23 0.22 -2.59
C THR A 529 -29.60 -1.24 -2.84
N TRP A 530 -29.45 -1.69 -4.09
CA TRP A 530 -29.65 -3.09 -4.46
C TRP A 530 -28.34 -3.87 -4.35
N VAL A 531 -28.44 -5.08 -3.79
CA VAL A 531 -27.34 -6.05 -3.74
C VAL A 531 -27.79 -7.38 -4.29
N CYS A 532 -26.86 -8.20 -4.78
CA CYS A 532 -27.13 -9.59 -5.12
C CYS A 532 -26.03 -10.47 -4.55
N VAL A 533 -26.39 -11.42 -3.68
CA VAL A 533 -25.47 -12.43 -3.18
C VAL A 533 -25.61 -13.68 -4.03
N ALA A 534 -24.50 -14.26 -4.48
CA ALA A 534 -24.43 -15.45 -5.32
C ALA A 534 -23.31 -16.40 -4.85
N GLY A 535 -23.12 -17.51 -5.56
CA GLY A 535 -22.13 -18.54 -5.22
C GLY A 535 -22.67 -19.58 -4.25
N ALA A 536 -21.79 -20.06 -3.36
CA ALA A 536 -22.06 -21.11 -2.39
C ALA A 536 -23.33 -20.84 -1.56
N PRO A 537 -24.16 -21.85 -1.27
CA PRO A 537 -25.36 -21.68 -0.44
C PRO A 537 -25.01 -21.22 0.97
N ALA A 538 -25.41 -20.00 1.31
CA ALA A 538 -25.23 -19.38 2.63
C ALA A 538 -26.51 -18.68 3.07
N THR A 539 -26.70 -18.54 4.39
CA THR A 539 -27.78 -17.72 4.94
C THR A 539 -27.47 -16.25 4.71
N VAL A 540 -28.38 -15.52 4.06
CA VAL A 540 -28.27 -14.08 3.84
C VAL A 540 -29.40 -13.38 4.58
N THR A 541 -29.09 -12.34 5.34
CA THR A 541 -30.09 -11.56 6.08
C THR A 541 -29.93 -10.06 5.87
N VAL A 542 -31.06 -9.35 5.93
CA VAL A 542 -31.13 -7.89 6.08
C VAL A 542 -31.85 -7.59 7.38
N ASP A 543 -31.18 -6.92 8.32
CA ASP A 543 -31.65 -6.66 9.70
C ASP A 543 -32.17 -7.94 10.41
N GLY A 544 -31.48 -9.06 10.18
CA GLY A 544 -31.82 -10.37 10.73
C GLY A 544 -32.97 -11.09 10.01
N GLY A 545 -33.68 -10.43 9.11
CA GLY A 545 -34.68 -11.07 8.24
C GLY A 545 -34.01 -11.80 7.07
N ALA A 546 -34.34 -13.08 6.86
CA ALA A 546 -33.78 -13.86 5.76
C ALA A 546 -34.21 -13.33 4.39
N VAL A 547 -33.27 -13.23 3.46
CA VAL A 547 -33.48 -12.81 2.06
C VAL A 547 -32.94 -13.87 1.09
N ALA A 548 -33.43 -13.84 -0.14
CA ALA A 548 -33.06 -14.84 -1.15
C ALA A 548 -31.66 -14.57 -1.73
N GLN A 549 -30.84 -15.61 -1.80
CA GLN A 549 -29.62 -15.62 -2.62
C GLN A 549 -30.01 -15.76 -4.11
N TRP A 550 -29.17 -15.26 -5.03
CA TRP A 550 -29.37 -15.23 -6.48
C TRP A 550 -30.49 -14.31 -6.97
N GLU A 551 -30.92 -13.38 -6.12
CA GLU A 551 -31.95 -12.38 -6.42
C GLU A 551 -31.47 -10.98 -6.02
N PRO A 552 -31.92 -9.92 -6.72
CA PRO A 552 -31.72 -8.55 -6.26
C PRO A 552 -32.47 -8.31 -4.95
N VAL A 553 -31.75 -7.86 -3.93
CA VAL A 553 -32.27 -7.51 -2.61
C VAL A 553 -32.08 -6.02 -2.38
N LEU A 554 -33.15 -5.30 -2.07
CA LEU A 554 -33.07 -3.90 -1.66
C LEU A 554 -32.66 -3.85 -0.19
N VAL A 555 -31.49 -3.26 0.09
CA VAL A 555 -31.02 -2.97 1.45
C VAL A 555 -31.44 -1.52 1.77
N PRO A 556 -32.28 -1.29 2.79
CA PRO A 556 -32.65 0.07 3.20
C PRO A 556 -31.47 0.86 3.78
N GLU A 557 -31.60 2.18 3.80
CA GLU A 557 -30.70 3.05 4.56
C GLU A 557 -30.64 2.66 6.04
N GLY A 558 -29.42 2.60 6.59
CA GLY A 558 -29.15 2.20 7.98
C GLY A 558 -29.20 0.69 8.24
N ALA A 559 -29.65 -0.11 7.27
CA ALA A 559 -29.80 -1.55 7.45
C ALA A 559 -28.47 -2.31 7.39
N ARG A 560 -28.47 -3.51 7.97
CA ARG A 560 -27.33 -4.43 8.02
C ARG A 560 -27.55 -5.62 7.09
N LEU A 561 -26.70 -5.79 6.09
CA LEU A 561 -26.61 -7.04 5.30
C LEU A 561 -25.63 -7.98 5.99
N SER A 562 -26.03 -9.23 6.26
CA SER A 562 -25.14 -10.25 6.80
C SER A 562 -25.14 -11.49 5.91
N VAL A 563 -23.93 -11.96 5.56
CA VAL A 563 -23.72 -13.23 4.86
C VAL A 563 -23.09 -14.22 5.85
N GLY A 564 -23.75 -15.35 6.05
CA GLY A 564 -23.31 -16.42 6.93
C GLY A 564 -22.24 -17.32 6.30
N GLU A 565 -22.00 -18.47 6.94
CA GLU A 565 -21.12 -19.50 6.43
C GLU A 565 -21.74 -20.28 5.27
N ALA A 566 -20.88 -20.67 4.32
CA ALA A 566 -21.22 -21.55 3.21
C ALA A 566 -21.49 -22.98 3.72
N SER A 567 -22.67 -23.50 3.42
CA SER A 567 -23.08 -24.87 3.79
C SER A 567 -22.57 -25.95 2.81
N ALA A 568 -22.29 -25.57 1.57
CA ALA A 568 -21.66 -26.39 0.53
C ALA A 568 -20.87 -25.47 -0.40
N GLY A 569 -19.87 -26.00 -1.12
CA GLY A 569 -18.89 -25.13 -1.79
C GLY A 569 -18.05 -24.34 -0.79
N LEU A 570 -17.39 -23.27 -1.26
CA LEU A 570 -16.46 -22.49 -0.44
C LEU A 570 -16.65 -20.97 -0.52
N ARG A 571 -17.09 -20.42 -1.66
CA ARG A 571 -17.11 -18.97 -1.88
C ARG A 571 -18.48 -18.41 -2.20
N THR A 572 -18.82 -17.29 -1.57
CA THR A 572 -19.95 -16.44 -2.00
C THR A 572 -19.43 -15.16 -2.63
N CYS A 573 -20.18 -14.61 -3.57
CA CYS A 573 -19.92 -13.31 -4.16
C CYS A 573 -21.03 -12.32 -3.79
N ILE A 574 -20.69 -11.05 -3.56
CA ILE A 574 -21.66 -9.96 -3.35
C ILE A 574 -21.44 -8.91 -4.44
N ALA A 575 -22.46 -8.71 -5.27
CA ALA A 575 -22.53 -7.60 -6.21
C ALA A 575 -23.36 -6.44 -5.62
N PHE A 576 -23.00 -5.21 -5.98
CA PHE A 576 -23.66 -3.97 -5.57
C PHE A 576 -24.16 -3.26 -6.83
N ALA A 577 -25.32 -2.61 -6.77
CA ALA A 577 -25.82 -1.82 -7.88
C ALA A 577 -24.77 -0.78 -8.30
N GLY A 578 -24.38 -0.75 -9.58
CA GLY A 578 -23.28 0.06 -10.12
C GLY A 578 -21.87 -0.50 -9.91
N GLY A 579 -21.67 -1.42 -8.97
CA GLY A 579 -20.36 -1.93 -8.54
C GLY A 579 -19.68 -1.05 -7.49
N LEU A 580 -18.54 -1.51 -6.96
CA LEU A 580 -17.73 -0.72 -6.03
C LEU A 580 -16.84 0.31 -6.77
N ASP A 581 -16.67 1.50 -6.20
CA ASP A 581 -15.71 2.50 -6.64
C ASP A 581 -14.39 2.28 -5.89
N VAL A 582 -13.47 1.60 -6.57
CA VAL A 582 -12.15 1.26 -6.07
C VAL A 582 -11.15 1.57 -7.18
N PRO A 583 -9.98 2.18 -6.88
CA PRO A 583 -9.03 2.53 -7.92
C PRO A 583 -8.44 1.27 -8.55
N ASP A 584 -8.35 1.29 -9.88
CA ASP A 584 -7.61 0.27 -10.60
C ASP A 584 -6.12 0.41 -10.29
N TYR A 585 -5.51 -0.68 -9.85
CA TYR A 585 -4.08 -0.89 -10.06
C TYR A 585 -3.94 -1.51 -11.46
N LEU A 586 -2.83 -1.39 -12.20
CA LEU A 586 -2.55 -2.10 -13.48
C LEU A 586 -3.78 -2.61 -14.30
N GLY A 587 -4.79 -1.75 -14.56
CA GLY A 587 -6.01 -2.09 -15.31
C GLY A 587 -7.11 -2.93 -14.63
N SER A 588 -7.05 -3.18 -13.32
CA SER A 588 -8.04 -4.01 -12.60
C SER A 588 -8.17 -3.63 -11.12
N ALA A 589 -9.39 -3.79 -10.60
CA ALA A 589 -9.76 -3.59 -9.20
C ALA A 589 -9.51 -4.84 -8.33
N ALA A 590 -9.09 -5.97 -8.91
CA ALA A 590 -8.83 -7.20 -8.18
C ALA A 590 -7.73 -7.04 -7.12
N THR A 591 -8.01 -7.54 -5.91
CA THR A 591 -7.03 -7.63 -4.82
C THR A 591 -6.07 -8.80 -5.04
N PHE A 592 -4.77 -8.51 -5.04
CA PHE A 592 -3.71 -9.50 -4.86
C PHE A 592 -3.07 -9.33 -3.47
N THR A 593 -3.48 -10.18 -2.52
CA THR A 593 -3.12 -10.02 -1.10
C THR A 593 -1.64 -10.21 -0.83
N LEU A 594 -0.99 -11.17 -1.50
CA LEU A 594 0.44 -11.40 -1.33
C LEU A 594 1.25 -10.20 -1.85
N GLY A 595 0.86 -9.62 -2.99
CA GLY A 595 1.50 -8.43 -3.55
C GLY A 595 1.12 -7.11 -2.86
N LYS A 596 0.14 -7.13 -1.95
CA LYS A 596 -0.34 -5.96 -1.18
C LYS A 596 -0.83 -4.81 -2.08
N PHE A 597 -1.52 -5.12 -3.19
CA PHE A 597 -2.11 -4.11 -4.09
C PHE A 597 -3.46 -4.52 -4.69
N GLY A 598 -4.16 -3.54 -5.26
CA GLY A 598 -5.51 -3.71 -5.82
C GLY A 598 -6.60 -3.82 -4.77
N GLY A 599 -7.86 -3.71 -5.18
CA GLY A 599 -9.01 -3.71 -4.28
C GLY A 599 -8.91 -2.69 -3.14
N HIS A 600 -9.44 -3.04 -1.96
CA HIS A 600 -9.40 -2.16 -0.78
C HIS A 600 -8.05 -2.29 -0.05
N GLY A 601 -7.09 -1.43 -0.40
CA GLY A 601 -5.81 -1.37 0.31
C GLY A 601 -4.87 -2.56 0.04
N GLY A 602 -5.10 -3.35 -1.01
CA GLY A 602 -4.27 -4.53 -1.31
C GLY A 602 -4.46 -5.69 -0.34
N ARG A 603 -5.55 -5.72 0.44
CA ARG A 603 -5.74 -6.67 1.54
C ARG A 603 -7.19 -7.15 1.64
N ALA A 604 -7.39 -8.14 2.51
CA ALA A 604 -8.72 -8.50 2.99
C ALA A 604 -9.35 -7.37 3.81
N LEU A 605 -10.68 -7.32 3.82
CA LEU A 605 -11.45 -6.36 4.60
C LEU A 605 -11.23 -6.57 6.12
N ARG A 606 -11.37 -5.49 6.88
CA ARG A 606 -11.24 -5.41 8.33
C ARG A 606 -12.45 -4.70 8.95
N PRO A 607 -12.74 -4.90 10.25
CA PRO A 607 -13.77 -4.13 10.92
C PRO A 607 -13.50 -2.63 10.82
N GLY A 608 -14.51 -1.85 10.48
CA GLY A 608 -14.41 -0.40 10.31
C GLY A 608 -13.96 0.05 8.92
N ASP A 609 -13.58 -0.86 8.02
CA ASP A 609 -13.32 -0.52 6.62
C ASP A 609 -14.57 0.06 5.96
N VAL A 610 -14.34 0.91 4.96
CA VAL A 610 -15.38 1.68 4.27
C VAL A 610 -15.24 1.45 2.78
N LEU A 611 -16.32 0.97 2.16
CA LEU A 611 -16.40 0.77 0.73
C LEU A 611 -17.32 1.84 0.14
N ARG A 612 -16.87 2.47 -0.95
CA ARG A 612 -17.64 3.47 -1.69
C ARG A 612 -18.35 2.77 -2.87
N PRO A 613 -19.67 2.87 -3.00
CA PRO A 613 -20.39 2.37 -4.17
C PRO A 613 -20.25 3.35 -5.33
N ARG A 614 -20.38 2.86 -6.57
CA ARG A 614 -20.57 3.73 -7.74
C ARG A 614 -22.02 4.23 -7.76
N GLU A 615 -22.22 5.43 -8.30
CA GLU A 615 -23.57 5.96 -8.53
C GLU A 615 -24.36 5.05 -9.50
N HIS A 616 -25.62 4.78 -9.16
CA HIS A 616 -26.47 3.92 -9.95
C HIS A 616 -27.96 4.24 -9.79
N ASP A 617 -28.61 4.58 -10.91
CA ASP A 617 -30.03 4.94 -10.96
C ASP A 617 -30.92 3.89 -11.66
N ARG A 618 -30.33 2.77 -12.11
CA ARG A 618 -31.07 1.75 -12.86
C ARG A 618 -31.71 0.74 -11.90
N ALA A 619 -32.92 0.29 -12.24
CA ALA A 619 -33.55 -0.84 -11.56
C ALA A 619 -32.86 -2.16 -11.94
N PRO A 620 -32.82 -3.16 -11.04
CA PRO A 620 -32.21 -4.44 -11.34
C PRO A 620 -32.97 -5.19 -12.44
N ASP A 621 -32.24 -6.00 -13.22
CA ASP A 621 -32.80 -6.79 -14.34
C ASP A 621 -33.61 -8.01 -13.85
N GLY A 622 -33.43 -8.42 -12.59
CA GLY A 622 -34.24 -9.44 -11.92
C GLY A 622 -33.43 -10.67 -11.49
N PRO A 623 -34.08 -11.70 -10.91
CA PRO A 623 -33.42 -12.91 -10.42
C PRO A 623 -32.57 -13.61 -11.47
N VAL A 624 -31.45 -14.20 -11.03
CA VAL A 624 -30.66 -15.08 -11.89
C VAL A 624 -31.49 -16.31 -12.26
N ASP A 625 -31.54 -16.64 -13.55
CA ASP A 625 -32.25 -17.81 -14.08
C ASP A 625 -31.79 -19.09 -13.33
N PRO A 626 -32.69 -19.83 -12.67
CA PRO A 626 -32.37 -21.08 -12.01
C PRO A 626 -31.59 -22.08 -12.86
N ALA A 627 -31.76 -22.08 -14.19
CA ALA A 627 -31.02 -22.95 -15.10
C ALA A 627 -29.54 -22.55 -15.27
N GLN A 628 -29.19 -21.31 -14.94
CA GLN A 628 -27.81 -20.79 -15.01
C GLN A 628 -27.06 -20.92 -13.67
N ARG A 629 -27.79 -21.11 -12.56
CA ARG A 629 -27.23 -21.23 -11.21
C ARG A 629 -26.35 -22.49 -11.10
N PRO A 630 -25.12 -22.39 -10.58
CA PRO A 630 -24.25 -23.54 -10.40
C PRO A 630 -24.76 -24.53 -9.33
N SER A 631 -24.28 -25.78 -9.41
CA SER A 631 -24.47 -26.79 -8.36
C SER A 631 -23.21 -26.93 -7.51
N PHE A 632 -23.37 -27.23 -6.22
CA PHE A 632 -22.26 -27.36 -5.24
C PHE A 632 -22.21 -28.78 -4.63
N PRO A 633 -21.78 -29.80 -5.38
CA PRO A 633 -21.64 -31.16 -4.86
C PRO A 633 -20.41 -31.31 -3.95
N ALA A 634 -20.34 -32.39 -3.17
CA ALA A 634 -19.11 -32.79 -2.45
C ALA A 634 -18.14 -33.62 -3.34
N HIS A 635 -18.61 -34.06 -4.51
CA HIS A 635 -17.80 -34.69 -5.54
C HIS A 635 -17.87 -33.88 -6.83
N TRP A 636 -16.73 -33.41 -7.30
CA TRP A 636 -16.61 -32.53 -8.46
C TRP A 636 -16.05 -33.27 -9.67
N GLU A 637 -16.57 -32.93 -10.84
CA GLU A 637 -15.98 -33.31 -12.13
C GLU A 637 -15.36 -32.07 -12.77
N LEU A 638 -14.05 -32.11 -13.03
CA LEU A 638 -13.34 -31.03 -13.71
C LEU A 638 -13.02 -31.44 -15.14
N THR A 639 -13.56 -30.71 -16.11
CA THR A 639 -13.22 -30.92 -17.52
C THR A 639 -11.82 -30.39 -17.79
N VAL A 640 -10.96 -31.25 -18.32
CA VAL A 640 -9.55 -30.92 -18.61
C VAL A 640 -9.15 -31.26 -20.04
N ALA A 641 -8.18 -30.51 -20.55
CA ALA A 641 -7.48 -30.83 -21.79
C ALA A 641 -6.09 -31.40 -21.47
N GLU A 642 -5.67 -32.45 -22.19
CA GLU A 642 -4.30 -32.97 -22.14
C GLU A 642 -3.31 -31.91 -22.65
N GLY A 643 -2.19 -31.78 -21.94
CA GLY A 643 -1.12 -30.84 -22.21
C GLY A 643 -0.90 -29.80 -21.10
N PRO A 644 0.28 -29.15 -21.08
CA PRO A 644 1.32 -29.24 -22.10
C PRO A 644 2.27 -30.44 -21.96
N HIS A 645 2.47 -30.96 -20.75
CA HIS A 645 3.49 -31.95 -20.44
C HIS A 645 2.89 -33.34 -20.22
N GLY A 646 2.29 -33.93 -21.25
CA GLY A 646 1.65 -35.25 -21.21
C GLY A 646 2.61 -36.44 -21.42
N ALA A 647 2.02 -37.61 -21.67
CA ALA A 647 2.75 -38.82 -22.04
C ALA A 647 3.12 -38.84 -23.53
N PRO A 648 4.18 -39.56 -23.98
CA PRO A 648 5.05 -40.43 -23.19
C PRO A 648 6.35 -39.76 -22.70
N GLU A 649 6.55 -38.46 -22.94
CA GLU A 649 7.84 -37.79 -22.67
C GLU A 649 8.09 -37.54 -21.18
N PHE A 650 7.04 -37.15 -20.45
CA PHE A 650 7.13 -36.79 -19.03
C PHE A 650 6.42 -37.83 -18.15
N PHE A 651 5.20 -38.19 -18.55
CA PHE A 651 4.37 -39.20 -17.89
C PHE A 651 4.29 -40.46 -18.75
N THR A 652 4.06 -41.61 -18.13
CA THR A 652 3.69 -42.81 -18.88
C THR A 652 2.23 -42.72 -19.34
N ARG A 653 1.82 -43.50 -20.34
CA ARG A 653 0.38 -43.57 -20.70
C ARG A 653 -0.47 -44.04 -19.52
N SER A 654 0.07 -44.98 -18.74
CA SER A 654 -0.57 -45.51 -17.54
C SER A 654 -0.79 -44.41 -16.49
N ASP A 655 0.15 -43.46 -16.35
CA ASP A 655 -0.04 -42.32 -15.44
C ASP A 655 -1.24 -41.45 -15.85
N ILE A 656 -1.39 -41.17 -17.15
CA ILE A 656 -2.52 -40.37 -17.66
C ILE A 656 -3.85 -41.14 -17.50
N GLU A 657 -3.86 -42.45 -17.75
CA GLU A 657 -5.03 -43.30 -17.52
C GLU A 657 -5.39 -43.35 -16.02
N THR A 658 -4.40 -43.52 -15.13
CA THR A 658 -4.58 -43.46 -13.68
C THR A 658 -5.10 -42.09 -13.25
N LEU A 659 -4.62 -40.99 -13.85
CA LEU A 659 -5.11 -39.64 -13.57
C LEU A 659 -6.61 -39.52 -13.81
N TYR A 660 -7.11 -40.04 -14.94
CA TYR A 660 -8.54 -40.02 -15.25
C TYR A 660 -9.37 -41.04 -14.46
N ALA A 661 -8.78 -42.17 -14.08
CA ALA A 661 -9.48 -43.22 -13.32
C ALA A 661 -9.54 -42.94 -11.81
N SER A 662 -8.70 -42.04 -11.30
CA SER A 662 -8.54 -41.80 -9.86
C SER A 662 -9.43 -40.68 -9.34
N ARG A 663 -9.81 -40.84 -8.07
CA ARG A 663 -10.44 -39.80 -7.27
C ARG A 663 -9.37 -39.10 -6.45
N TYR A 664 -9.34 -37.78 -6.53
CA TYR A 664 -8.47 -36.92 -5.74
C TYR A 664 -9.25 -36.32 -4.58
N GLU A 665 -8.56 -36.04 -3.48
CA GLU A 665 -9.10 -35.31 -2.33
C GLU A 665 -8.46 -33.93 -2.22
N VAL A 666 -9.25 -32.91 -1.90
CA VAL A 666 -8.77 -31.55 -1.72
C VAL A 666 -8.10 -31.42 -0.35
N HIS A 667 -6.82 -31.06 -0.36
CA HIS A 667 -6.01 -30.90 0.85
C HIS A 667 -6.30 -29.54 1.52
N PHE A 668 -6.19 -29.46 2.85
CA PHE A 668 -6.45 -28.24 3.63
C PHE A 668 -5.49 -27.09 3.30
N ASN A 669 -4.28 -27.40 2.84
CA ASN A 669 -3.29 -26.42 2.37
C ASN A 669 -3.58 -25.92 0.93
N SER A 670 -4.79 -25.41 0.73
CA SER A 670 -5.31 -24.87 -0.53
C SER A 670 -5.66 -23.40 -0.36
N ALA A 671 -5.38 -22.58 -1.38
CA ALA A 671 -5.60 -21.13 -1.35
C ALA A 671 -5.88 -20.59 -2.76
N ARG A 672 -6.01 -19.27 -2.90
CA ARG A 672 -6.13 -18.61 -4.22
C ARG A 672 -4.91 -18.81 -5.11
N THR A 673 -3.74 -19.11 -4.54
CA THR A 673 -2.53 -19.50 -5.30
C THR A 673 -2.67 -20.87 -5.96
N GLY A 674 -3.52 -21.74 -5.41
CA GLY A 674 -3.83 -23.04 -5.98
C GLY A 674 -4.45 -24.02 -4.98
N VAL A 675 -5.14 -25.02 -5.51
CA VAL A 675 -5.84 -26.07 -4.76
C VAL A 675 -5.00 -27.34 -4.75
N ARG A 676 -4.44 -27.67 -3.59
CA ARG A 676 -3.57 -28.83 -3.40
C ARG A 676 -4.42 -30.10 -3.36
N LEU A 677 -3.95 -31.16 -4.01
CA LEU A 677 -4.67 -32.43 -4.09
C LEU A 677 -3.87 -33.58 -3.49
N VAL A 678 -4.58 -34.52 -2.89
CA VAL A 678 -4.08 -35.82 -2.47
C VAL A 678 -4.57 -36.87 -3.46
N GLY A 679 -3.66 -37.66 -4.02
CA GLY A 679 -3.96 -38.61 -5.09
C GLY A 679 -2.82 -39.58 -5.38
N PRO A 680 -2.94 -40.37 -6.45
CA PRO A 680 -1.91 -41.33 -6.86
C PRO A 680 -0.59 -40.62 -7.23
N LYS A 681 0.54 -41.27 -6.92
CA LYS A 681 1.86 -40.83 -7.36
C LYS A 681 2.13 -41.27 -8.81
N PRO A 682 2.77 -40.45 -9.66
CA PRO A 682 3.18 -40.86 -11.00
C PRO A 682 4.34 -41.86 -10.98
N GLU A 683 4.40 -42.75 -11.98
CA GLU A 683 5.56 -43.63 -12.21
C GLU A 683 6.69 -42.95 -12.97
N TRP A 684 6.40 -41.86 -13.67
CA TRP A 684 7.32 -41.05 -14.49
C TRP A 684 7.91 -41.78 -15.70
N ALA A 685 7.95 -41.11 -16.85
CA ALA A 685 8.58 -41.67 -18.05
C ALA A 685 10.11 -41.48 -18.10
N ARG A 686 10.65 -40.71 -17.17
CA ARG A 686 12.06 -40.32 -17.08
C ARG A 686 12.56 -40.44 -15.65
N ARG A 687 13.88 -40.54 -15.49
CA ARG A 687 14.55 -40.76 -14.20
C ARG A 687 14.85 -39.48 -13.42
N ASP A 688 15.01 -38.37 -14.12
CA ASP A 688 15.36 -37.07 -13.56
C ASP A 688 15.01 -35.96 -14.57
N GLY A 689 15.16 -34.70 -14.15
CA GLY A 689 14.96 -33.50 -14.97
C GLY A 689 16.25 -32.90 -15.55
N GLY A 690 17.39 -33.60 -15.45
CA GLY A 690 18.68 -33.10 -15.92
C GLY A 690 19.14 -31.80 -15.24
N GLU A 691 19.63 -30.82 -16.02
CA GLU A 691 20.12 -29.52 -15.52
C GLU A 691 19.03 -28.68 -14.84
N ALA A 692 17.75 -28.98 -15.08
CA ALA A 692 16.63 -28.27 -14.47
C ALA A 692 16.31 -28.75 -13.04
N GLY A 693 16.80 -29.93 -12.65
CA GLY A 693 16.60 -30.48 -11.31
C GLY A 693 16.62 -32.01 -11.27
N LEU A 694 16.86 -32.56 -10.08
CA LEU A 694 17.01 -34.00 -9.87
C LEU A 694 15.70 -34.78 -9.89
N HIS A 695 14.55 -34.12 -9.71
CA HIS A 695 13.26 -34.80 -9.71
C HIS A 695 12.74 -34.99 -11.15
N PRO A 696 12.14 -36.14 -11.51
CA PRO A 696 11.52 -36.37 -12.83
C PRO A 696 10.43 -35.37 -13.23
N SER A 697 9.90 -34.57 -12.30
CA SER A 697 8.95 -33.52 -12.62
C SER A 697 9.62 -32.20 -13.03
N ASN A 698 10.94 -32.04 -12.83
CA ASN A 698 11.63 -30.77 -13.08
C ASN A 698 11.85 -30.48 -14.57
N ILE A 699 11.56 -29.25 -14.98
CA ILE A 699 11.81 -28.72 -16.32
C ILE A 699 12.44 -27.35 -16.23
N HIS A 700 13.11 -26.91 -17.30
CA HIS A 700 13.54 -25.51 -17.39
C HIS A 700 12.31 -24.61 -17.34
N ASP A 701 12.40 -23.57 -16.52
CA ASP A 701 11.24 -22.79 -16.12
C ASP A 701 10.46 -22.25 -17.33
N ASN A 702 9.15 -22.51 -17.33
CA ASN A 702 8.23 -22.09 -18.38
C ASN A 702 6.96 -21.51 -17.79
N ALA A 703 6.15 -20.92 -18.67
CA ALA A 703 4.92 -20.26 -18.30
C ALA A 703 3.83 -21.29 -18.00
N TYR A 704 3.21 -21.15 -16.83
CA TYR A 704 2.04 -21.89 -16.43
C TYR A 704 0.74 -21.26 -16.92
N SER A 705 -0.34 -22.06 -16.88
CA SER A 705 -1.70 -21.59 -17.10
C SER A 705 -2.52 -21.76 -15.82
N ILE A 706 -3.48 -20.87 -15.64
CA ILE A 706 -4.48 -20.99 -14.57
C ILE A 706 -5.29 -22.28 -14.80
N GLY A 707 -5.48 -23.05 -13.74
CA GLY A 707 -6.11 -24.36 -13.79
C GLY A 707 -5.21 -25.48 -14.31
N ALA A 708 -3.92 -25.23 -14.58
CA ALA A 708 -2.97 -26.30 -14.83
C ALA A 708 -2.81 -27.18 -13.58
N LEU A 709 -2.78 -28.50 -13.77
CA LEU A 709 -2.43 -29.45 -12.71
C LEU A 709 -0.90 -29.56 -12.65
N ASP A 710 -0.27 -28.80 -11.77
CA ASP A 710 1.18 -28.75 -11.61
C ASP A 710 1.68 -29.82 -10.63
N PHE A 711 2.74 -30.55 -11.00
CA PHE A 711 3.35 -31.60 -10.17
C PHE A 711 4.62 -31.09 -9.49
N THR A 712 4.46 -30.46 -8.33
CA THR A 712 5.58 -30.06 -7.46
C THR A 712 6.15 -31.30 -6.77
N GLY A 713 7.18 -31.89 -7.36
CA GLY A 713 7.61 -33.25 -7.03
C GLY A 713 6.53 -34.26 -7.44
N ASP A 714 6.12 -35.12 -6.52
CA ASP A 714 5.04 -36.12 -6.73
C ASP A 714 3.66 -35.62 -6.29
N THR A 715 3.56 -34.38 -5.82
CA THR A 715 2.30 -33.84 -5.25
C THR A 715 1.61 -32.89 -6.24
N PRO A 716 0.36 -33.16 -6.63
CA PRO A 716 -0.37 -32.31 -7.57
C PRO A 716 -1.00 -31.08 -6.90
N ILE A 717 -1.02 -29.95 -7.62
CA ILE A 717 -1.76 -28.73 -7.27
C ILE A 717 -2.42 -28.12 -8.52
N LEU A 718 -3.69 -27.76 -8.42
CA LEU A 718 -4.37 -26.97 -9.44
C LEU A 718 -4.03 -25.49 -9.24
N LEU A 719 -3.33 -24.87 -10.20
CA LEU A 719 -2.92 -23.48 -10.08
C LEU A 719 -4.14 -22.53 -10.12
N GLY A 720 -4.22 -21.65 -9.12
CA GLY A 720 -5.32 -20.69 -8.98
C GLY A 720 -5.02 -19.34 -9.64
N PRO A 721 -5.97 -18.39 -9.57
CA PRO A 721 -5.80 -17.07 -10.16
C PRO A 721 -4.69 -16.21 -9.54
N ASP A 722 -4.30 -16.48 -8.28
CA ASP A 722 -3.14 -15.85 -7.63
C ASP A 722 -1.87 -16.74 -7.75
N GLY A 723 -1.92 -17.75 -8.61
CA GLY A 723 -0.83 -18.71 -8.80
C GLY A 723 0.42 -18.11 -9.46
N PRO A 724 1.54 -18.83 -9.41
CA PRO A 724 2.79 -18.40 -10.03
C PRO A 724 2.69 -18.40 -11.56
N SER A 725 3.41 -17.49 -12.22
CA SER A 725 3.46 -17.45 -13.69
C SER A 725 4.52 -18.36 -14.28
N LEU A 726 5.79 -18.15 -13.94
CA LEU A 726 6.89 -19.04 -14.33
C LEU A 726 7.14 -20.07 -13.24
N GLY A 727 7.46 -21.29 -13.66
CA GLY A 727 8.02 -22.30 -12.78
C GLY A 727 8.56 -23.51 -13.52
N GLY A 728 9.22 -24.38 -12.76
CA GLY A 728 10.06 -25.46 -13.28
C GLY A 728 9.50 -26.87 -13.06
N PHE A 729 8.18 -27.05 -13.15
CA PHE A 729 7.52 -28.35 -12.99
C PHE A 729 6.56 -28.67 -14.14
N VAL A 730 6.31 -29.96 -14.36
CA VAL A 730 5.44 -30.43 -15.44
C VAL A 730 3.95 -30.38 -15.09
N CYS A 731 3.12 -30.21 -16.12
CA CYS A 731 1.67 -30.11 -16.03
C CYS A 731 1.02 -31.02 -17.10
N PRO A 732 0.46 -32.19 -16.74
CA PRO A 732 -0.08 -33.12 -17.74
C PRO A 732 -1.44 -32.69 -18.30
N VAL A 733 -2.23 -31.93 -17.54
CA VAL A 733 -3.57 -31.49 -17.94
C VAL A 733 -3.84 -30.07 -17.45
N THR A 734 -4.75 -29.37 -18.15
CA THR A 734 -5.22 -28.03 -17.78
C THR A 734 -6.75 -27.98 -17.78
N VAL A 735 -7.35 -27.43 -16.71
CA VAL A 735 -8.79 -27.21 -16.60
C VAL A 735 -9.25 -26.18 -17.64
N VAL A 736 -10.30 -26.52 -18.39
CA VAL A 736 -10.86 -25.64 -19.43
C VAL A 736 -11.49 -24.40 -18.81
N THR A 737 -11.43 -23.27 -19.51
CA THR A 737 -11.94 -21.95 -19.05
C THR A 737 -13.34 -22.05 -18.42
N ALA A 738 -14.28 -22.75 -19.07
CA ALA A 738 -15.67 -22.92 -18.63
C ALA A 738 -15.86 -23.67 -17.29
N ASP A 739 -14.86 -24.43 -16.85
CA ASP A 739 -14.88 -25.18 -15.57
C ASP A 739 -13.96 -24.55 -14.51
N ARG A 740 -13.20 -23.48 -14.82
CA ARG A 740 -12.26 -22.85 -13.88
C ARG A 740 -12.95 -22.32 -12.62
N TRP A 741 -14.17 -21.78 -12.73
CA TRP A 741 -14.94 -21.29 -11.58
C TRP A 741 -15.14 -22.36 -10.48
N LYS A 742 -15.13 -23.65 -10.84
CA LYS A 742 -15.26 -24.76 -9.88
C LYS A 742 -14.09 -24.79 -8.90
N LEU A 743 -12.89 -24.37 -9.30
CA LEU A 743 -11.72 -24.32 -8.41
C LEU A 743 -11.99 -23.38 -7.22
N GLY A 744 -12.74 -22.29 -7.43
CA GLY A 744 -13.15 -21.37 -6.37
C GLY A 744 -14.13 -21.98 -5.36
N GLN A 745 -14.75 -23.11 -5.69
CA GLN A 745 -15.74 -23.78 -4.85
C GLN A 745 -15.23 -25.06 -4.19
N LEU A 746 -14.04 -25.54 -4.56
CA LEU A 746 -13.40 -26.69 -3.93
C LEU A 746 -13.06 -26.37 -2.47
N ARG A 747 -13.59 -27.18 -1.55
CA ARG A 747 -13.35 -27.09 -0.11
C ARG A 747 -12.43 -28.23 0.37
N PRO A 748 -11.62 -28.04 1.42
CA PRO A 748 -10.90 -29.16 2.06
C PRO A 748 -11.81 -30.35 2.39
N GLY A 749 -11.37 -31.55 2.02
CA GLY A 749 -12.13 -32.79 2.15
C GLY A 749 -13.13 -33.07 1.02
N ASP A 750 -13.38 -32.11 0.12
CA ASP A 750 -14.07 -32.41 -1.14
C ASP A 750 -13.23 -33.40 -1.95
N THR A 751 -13.91 -34.07 -2.87
CA THR A 751 -13.22 -34.96 -3.80
C THR A 751 -13.50 -34.57 -5.24
N LEU A 752 -12.59 -34.90 -6.15
CA LEU A 752 -12.77 -34.62 -7.57
C LEU A 752 -12.24 -35.71 -8.48
N SER A 753 -12.76 -35.75 -9.69
CA SER A 753 -12.26 -36.56 -10.81
C SER A 753 -12.03 -35.68 -12.03
N PHE A 754 -11.00 -35.98 -12.81
CA PHE A 754 -10.71 -35.28 -14.05
C PHE A 754 -11.45 -35.94 -15.22
N VAL A 755 -12.13 -35.13 -16.03
CA VAL A 755 -12.90 -35.59 -17.19
C VAL A 755 -12.24 -35.05 -18.46
N PRO A 756 -11.80 -35.90 -19.41
CA PRO A 756 -11.20 -35.42 -20.64
C PRO A 756 -12.23 -34.74 -21.53
N ALA A 757 -11.86 -33.61 -22.15
CA ALA A 757 -12.70 -32.84 -23.07
C ALA A 757 -12.98 -33.57 -24.42
N THR A 758 -13.73 -34.68 -24.37
CA THR A 758 -13.97 -35.61 -25.51
C THR A 758 -15.39 -35.54 -26.10
N ASP A 759 -16.33 -34.87 -25.44
CA ASP A 759 -17.74 -34.88 -25.85
C ASP A 759 -18.02 -33.85 -26.96
N ARG A 760 -18.61 -34.30 -28.09
CA ARG A 760 -18.82 -33.52 -29.34
C ARG A 760 -19.63 -32.23 -29.15
N ARG A 761 -20.43 -32.11 -28.07
CA ARG A 761 -21.14 -30.86 -27.72
C ARG A 761 -20.26 -29.83 -26.99
N ARG A 762 -19.22 -30.28 -26.27
CA ARG A 762 -18.27 -29.45 -25.52
C ARG A 762 -17.02 -29.10 -26.33
N ILE A 763 -16.66 -29.92 -27.31
CA ILE A 763 -15.62 -29.65 -28.30
C ILE A 763 -16.00 -28.46 -29.22
N ALA A 764 -17.28 -28.31 -29.55
CA ALA A 764 -17.75 -27.26 -30.46
C ALA A 764 -17.63 -25.83 -29.88
N THR A 765 -17.71 -25.70 -28.55
CA THR A 765 -17.45 -24.43 -27.83
C THR A 765 -15.98 -24.24 -27.48
N ALA A 766 -15.20 -25.32 -27.30
CA ALA A 766 -13.79 -25.24 -26.86
C ALA A 766 -12.75 -25.29 -28.01
N GLY A 767 -13.15 -25.64 -29.24
CA GLY A 767 -12.23 -25.67 -30.39
C GLY A 767 -11.07 -26.68 -30.29
N LEU A 768 -11.16 -27.68 -29.40
CA LEU A 768 -10.06 -28.59 -29.04
C LEU A 768 -9.92 -29.80 -29.99
N GLY A 769 -8.70 -30.34 -30.10
CA GLY A 769 -8.37 -31.62 -30.76
C GLY A 769 -8.85 -32.85 -29.96
N ALA A 770 -8.78 -34.04 -30.56
CA ALA A 770 -9.24 -35.28 -29.93
C ALA A 770 -8.32 -35.73 -28.78
N ALA A 771 -8.88 -36.30 -27.70
CA ALA A 771 -8.09 -36.87 -26.60
C ALA A 771 -7.18 -38.02 -27.06
N GLY A 772 -6.05 -38.20 -26.37
CA GLY A 772 -5.00 -39.15 -26.74
C GLY A 772 -3.99 -38.65 -27.78
N ASP A 773 -3.91 -37.34 -28.01
CA ASP A 773 -2.89 -36.68 -28.85
C ASP A 773 -1.69 -36.13 -28.05
N ASP A 774 -1.57 -36.53 -26.78
CA ASP A 774 -0.42 -36.25 -25.90
C ASP A 774 -0.31 -34.77 -25.50
N GLY A 775 -1.33 -33.98 -25.84
CA GLY A 775 -1.29 -32.52 -25.73
C GLY A 775 -0.37 -31.87 -26.77
N VAL A 776 0.10 -32.60 -27.79
CA VAL A 776 1.00 -32.10 -28.83
C VAL A 776 0.20 -31.77 -30.09
N LEU A 777 0.09 -30.48 -30.40
CA LEU A 777 -0.64 -30.00 -31.57
C LEU A 777 0.17 -30.19 -32.86
N ARG A 778 1.49 -29.95 -32.79
CA ARG A 778 2.41 -30.07 -33.92
C ARG A 778 3.86 -30.21 -33.46
N ARG A 779 4.64 -31.00 -34.19
CA ARG A 779 6.12 -30.98 -34.14
C ARG A 779 6.69 -30.59 -35.50
N ILE A 780 7.75 -29.79 -35.49
CA ILE A 780 8.58 -29.46 -36.64
C ILE A 780 10.00 -29.89 -36.29
N ASP A 781 10.56 -30.81 -37.07
CA ASP A 781 11.94 -31.28 -36.86
C ASP A 781 12.93 -30.15 -37.22
N GLY A 782 14.05 -30.08 -36.48
CA GLY A 782 15.13 -29.14 -36.79
C GLY A 782 15.95 -29.59 -38.02
N GLU A 783 16.67 -28.66 -38.65
CA GLU A 783 17.54 -28.99 -39.79
C GLU A 783 18.78 -29.81 -39.35
N ALA A 784 19.13 -30.84 -40.12
CA ALA A 784 20.26 -31.72 -39.82
C ALA A 784 21.60 -30.95 -39.83
N GLY A 785 22.19 -30.75 -38.65
CA GLY A 785 23.45 -30.02 -38.44
C GLY A 785 23.30 -28.53 -38.13
N GLY A 786 22.07 -28.01 -38.04
CA GLY A 786 21.76 -26.57 -37.89
C GLY A 786 21.40 -26.15 -36.46
N GLY A 787 22.14 -26.60 -35.45
CA GLY A 787 21.84 -26.40 -34.01
C GLY A 787 21.69 -24.96 -33.50
N ALA A 788 21.81 -23.94 -34.36
CA ALA A 788 21.59 -22.52 -34.04
C ALA A 788 20.76 -21.75 -35.10
N GLU A 789 20.40 -22.36 -36.23
CA GLU A 789 19.67 -21.66 -37.32
C GLU A 789 18.16 -21.92 -37.28
N ALA A 790 17.75 -23.18 -37.08
CA ALA A 790 16.34 -23.57 -36.95
C ALA A 790 16.21 -24.79 -36.02
N PRO A 791 16.06 -24.60 -34.69
CA PRO A 791 15.88 -25.71 -33.76
C PRO A 791 14.55 -26.42 -33.99
N ALA A 792 14.44 -27.67 -33.53
CA ALA A 792 13.16 -28.37 -33.50
C ALA A 792 12.13 -27.58 -32.67
N VAL A 793 10.86 -27.58 -33.09
CA VAL A 793 9.78 -26.84 -32.40
C VAL A 793 8.63 -27.78 -32.08
N THR A 794 8.17 -27.74 -30.83
CA THR A 794 6.98 -28.46 -30.38
C THR A 794 5.91 -27.48 -29.93
N TYR A 795 4.74 -27.55 -30.54
CA TYR A 795 3.56 -26.75 -30.19
C TYR A 795 2.65 -27.61 -29.32
N ARG A 796 2.48 -27.20 -28.06
CA ARG A 796 1.71 -27.92 -27.06
C ARG A 796 0.43 -27.17 -26.70
N ARG A 797 -0.64 -27.92 -26.52
CA ARG A 797 -1.89 -27.41 -25.96
C ARG A 797 -1.66 -27.06 -24.49
N GLN A 798 -2.16 -25.91 -24.08
CA GLN A 798 -2.10 -25.49 -22.68
C GLN A 798 -3.48 -24.94 -22.26
N GLY A 799 -4.43 -25.86 -22.01
CA GLY A 799 -5.84 -25.52 -21.87
C GLY A 799 -6.53 -25.27 -23.21
N ASP A 800 -7.67 -24.58 -23.19
CA ASP A 800 -8.44 -24.12 -24.36
C ASP A 800 -8.14 -22.67 -24.77
N ASP A 801 -7.30 -21.98 -24.00
CA ASP A 801 -6.98 -20.55 -24.16
C ASP A 801 -5.47 -20.27 -24.35
N ALA A 802 -4.58 -21.28 -24.42
CA ALA A 802 -3.16 -21.03 -24.70
C ALA A 802 -2.48 -22.14 -25.51
N ILE A 803 -1.41 -21.74 -26.23
CA ILE A 803 -0.43 -22.65 -26.85
C ILE A 803 0.95 -22.37 -26.24
N LEU A 804 1.64 -23.43 -25.81
CA LEU A 804 3.03 -23.38 -25.39
C LEU A 804 3.93 -23.82 -26.56
N VAL A 805 4.78 -22.91 -27.03
CA VAL A 805 5.79 -23.18 -28.06
C VAL A 805 7.10 -23.53 -27.36
N GLU A 806 7.67 -24.69 -27.64
CA GLU A 806 8.93 -25.16 -27.05
C GLU A 806 10.00 -25.41 -28.12
N TYR A 807 11.22 -24.92 -27.87
CA TYR A 807 12.35 -25.00 -28.81
C TYR A 807 13.44 -25.98 -28.36
N GLY A 808 13.90 -26.84 -29.27
CA GLY A 808 15.11 -27.69 -29.10
C GLY A 808 14.98 -28.77 -28.03
N ASP A 809 16.12 -29.26 -27.54
CA ASP A 809 16.19 -30.22 -26.44
C ASP A 809 15.97 -29.53 -25.08
N ILE A 810 15.76 -30.30 -24.00
CA ILE A 810 15.57 -29.80 -22.63
C ILE A 810 16.96 -29.47 -22.03
N VAL A 811 17.55 -28.37 -22.49
CA VAL A 811 18.87 -27.88 -22.06
C VAL A 811 18.85 -26.37 -21.83
N LEU A 812 19.77 -25.86 -21.00
CA LEU A 812 20.00 -24.42 -20.86
C LEU A 812 20.90 -23.91 -22.01
N ASP A 813 20.26 -23.47 -23.09
CA ASP A 813 20.92 -22.89 -24.26
C ASP A 813 20.35 -21.50 -24.60
N LEU A 814 21.25 -20.50 -24.64
CA LEU A 814 20.89 -19.12 -24.94
C LEU A 814 20.45 -18.93 -26.41
N ALA A 815 20.83 -19.83 -27.32
CA ALA A 815 20.31 -19.83 -28.69
C ALA A 815 18.82 -20.18 -28.74
N LEU A 816 18.36 -21.12 -27.91
CA LEU A 816 16.94 -21.44 -27.78
C LEU A 816 16.18 -20.26 -27.18
N ARG A 817 16.72 -19.61 -26.13
CA ARG A 817 16.12 -18.41 -25.56
C ARG A 817 16.09 -17.24 -26.55
N ALA A 818 17.10 -17.12 -27.40
CA ALA A 818 17.13 -16.13 -28.47
C ALA A 818 16.02 -16.36 -29.50
N ARG A 819 15.77 -17.62 -29.88
CA ARG A 819 14.66 -18.00 -30.77
C ARG A 819 13.30 -17.68 -30.15
N VAL A 820 13.11 -17.98 -28.86
CA VAL A 820 11.92 -17.55 -28.09
C VAL A 820 11.71 -16.04 -28.18
N HIS A 821 12.77 -15.25 -28.03
CA HIS A 821 12.67 -13.80 -28.10
C HIS A 821 12.30 -13.31 -29.51
N ALA A 822 12.84 -13.93 -30.55
CA ALA A 822 12.50 -13.58 -31.93
C ALA A 822 11.01 -13.80 -32.20
N LEU A 823 10.44 -14.93 -31.77
CA LEU A 823 9.00 -15.19 -31.89
C LEU A 823 8.17 -14.21 -31.05
N HIS A 824 8.57 -14.00 -29.80
CA HIS A 824 7.90 -13.05 -28.89
C HIS A 824 7.82 -11.65 -29.52
N THR A 825 8.95 -11.14 -30.03
CA THR A 825 9.02 -9.80 -30.64
C THR A 825 8.19 -9.74 -31.92
N ALA A 826 8.24 -10.76 -32.78
CA ALA A 826 7.43 -10.81 -33.99
C ALA A 826 5.91 -10.76 -33.68
N LEU A 827 5.45 -11.49 -32.66
CA LEU A 827 4.06 -11.46 -32.21
C LEU A 827 3.68 -10.10 -31.60
N ALA A 828 4.53 -9.54 -30.74
CA ALA A 828 4.31 -8.26 -30.09
C ALA A 828 4.22 -7.10 -31.10
N GLU A 829 5.02 -7.11 -32.15
CA GLU A 829 5.01 -6.11 -33.22
C GLU A 829 3.74 -6.16 -34.08
N GLN A 830 3.18 -7.36 -34.33
CA GLN A 830 1.97 -7.52 -35.13
C GLN A 830 0.69 -7.11 -34.42
N ARG A 831 0.67 -7.08 -33.07
CA ARG A 831 -0.49 -6.70 -32.24
C ARG A 831 -1.77 -7.45 -32.64
N ILE A 832 -1.66 -8.77 -32.76
CA ILE A 832 -2.75 -9.64 -33.19
C ILE A 832 -3.91 -9.56 -32.19
N ARG A 833 -5.10 -9.21 -32.70
CA ARG A 833 -6.32 -9.16 -31.88
C ARG A 833 -6.64 -10.55 -31.32
N GLY A 834 -6.84 -10.63 -30.00
CA GLY A 834 -7.16 -11.86 -29.30
C GLY A 834 -5.98 -12.47 -28.53
N ILE A 835 -4.74 -12.00 -28.74
CA ILE A 835 -3.62 -12.34 -27.83
C ILE A 835 -3.74 -11.46 -26.57
N LEU A 836 -3.75 -12.10 -25.40
CA LEU A 836 -3.85 -11.45 -24.08
C LEU A 836 -2.47 -11.29 -23.45
N ASP A 837 -1.67 -12.36 -23.42
CA ASP A 837 -0.34 -12.39 -22.79
C ASP A 837 0.66 -13.18 -23.65
N LEU A 838 1.92 -12.72 -23.64
CA LEU A 838 3.07 -13.39 -24.24
C LEU A 838 4.13 -13.63 -23.16
N THR A 839 4.23 -14.86 -22.65
CA THR A 839 5.06 -15.17 -21.48
C THR A 839 6.26 -16.03 -21.87
N PRO A 840 7.47 -15.44 -21.96
CA PRO A 840 8.67 -16.20 -22.31
C PRO A 840 9.19 -16.99 -21.09
N GLY A 841 9.42 -18.28 -21.28
CA GLY A 841 10.23 -19.12 -20.41
C GLY A 841 11.69 -19.18 -20.87
N ILE A 842 12.45 -20.15 -20.35
CA ILE A 842 13.85 -20.36 -20.72
C ILE A 842 14.00 -20.77 -22.19
N ARG A 843 13.20 -21.73 -22.64
CA ARG A 843 13.23 -22.30 -24.01
C ARG A 843 11.84 -22.40 -24.63
N SER A 844 10.90 -21.65 -24.10
CA SER A 844 9.50 -21.70 -24.51
C SER A 844 8.85 -20.33 -24.54
N LEU A 845 7.76 -20.21 -25.29
CA LEU A 845 6.86 -19.06 -25.27
C LEU A 845 5.42 -19.55 -25.08
N GLN A 846 4.75 -19.09 -24.04
CA GLN A 846 3.29 -19.24 -23.97
C GLN A 846 2.65 -18.06 -24.71
N VAL A 847 1.67 -18.39 -25.54
CA VAL A 847 0.78 -17.42 -26.19
C VAL A 847 -0.62 -17.65 -25.66
N HIS A 848 -1.04 -16.79 -24.74
CA HIS A 848 -2.36 -16.82 -24.10
C HIS A 848 -3.32 -15.95 -24.91
N VAL A 849 -4.53 -16.46 -25.17
CA VAL A 849 -5.51 -15.84 -26.05
C VAL A 849 -6.89 -15.82 -25.43
N ASP A 850 -7.71 -14.87 -25.88
CA ASP A 850 -9.16 -14.95 -25.74
C ASP A 850 -9.69 -15.94 -26.78
N PRO A 851 -10.17 -17.13 -26.37
CA PRO A 851 -10.60 -18.17 -27.29
C PRO A 851 -11.85 -17.79 -28.10
N ASP A 852 -12.66 -16.83 -27.63
CA ASP A 852 -13.83 -16.34 -28.37
C ASP A 852 -13.44 -15.41 -29.52
N VAL A 853 -12.23 -14.84 -29.47
CA VAL A 853 -11.69 -13.91 -30.48
C VAL A 853 -10.70 -14.61 -31.41
N LEU A 854 -9.77 -15.42 -30.87
CA LEU A 854 -8.72 -16.11 -31.62
C LEU A 854 -8.66 -17.58 -31.21
N SER A 855 -9.15 -18.47 -32.07
CA SER A 855 -9.11 -19.91 -31.80
C SER A 855 -7.69 -20.49 -31.85
N GLN A 856 -7.44 -21.53 -31.06
CA GLN A 856 -6.14 -22.23 -31.04
C GLN A 856 -5.69 -22.73 -32.41
N ALA A 857 -6.62 -23.20 -33.26
CA ALA A 857 -6.27 -23.64 -34.61
C ALA A 857 -5.68 -22.51 -35.46
N LYS A 858 -6.30 -21.32 -35.42
CA LYS A 858 -5.81 -20.14 -36.14
C LYS A 858 -4.49 -19.64 -35.55
N LEU A 859 -4.37 -19.68 -34.22
CA LEU A 859 -3.12 -19.33 -33.55
C LEU A 859 -2.00 -20.28 -33.97
N LEU A 860 -2.24 -21.59 -34.01
CA LEU A 860 -1.26 -22.58 -34.45
C LEU A 860 -0.78 -22.32 -35.88
N ASP A 861 -1.71 -22.09 -36.82
CA ASP A 861 -1.37 -21.78 -38.21
C ASP A 861 -0.48 -20.53 -38.29
N LEU A 862 -0.82 -19.48 -37.54
CA LEU A 862 -0.04 -18.24 -37.47
C LEU A 862 1.35 -18.46 -36.88
N LEU A 863 1.47 -19.23 -35.80
CA LEU A 863 2.76 -19.53 -35.17
C LEU A 863 3.67 -20.32 -36.12
N ILE A 864 3.11 -21.29 -36.85
CA ILE A 864 3.84 -22.06 -37.86
C ILE A 864 4.28 -21.15 -39.00
N GLU A 865 3.42 -20.25 -39.49
CA GLU A 865 3.78 -19.29 -40.53
C GLU A 865 4.93 -18.39 -40.09
N LEU A 866 4.84 -17.84 -38.88
CA LEU A 866 5.86 -16.97 -38.29
C LEU A 866 7.20 -17.69 -38.14
N GLU A 867 7.22 -18.93 -37.68
CA GLU A 867 8.45 -19.70 -37.45
C GLU A 867 9.35 -19.77 -38.69
N HIS A 868 8.76 -19.88 -39.89
CA HIS A 868 9.50 -19.90 -41.15
C HIS A 868 10.14 -18.55 -41.52
N SER A 869 9.65 -17.46 -40.94
CA SER A 869 10.12 -16.09 -41.22
C SER A 869 11.10 -15.55 -40.18
N LEU A 870 11.28 -16.25 -39.05
CA LEU A 870 12.14 -15.79 -37.96
C LEU A 870 13.63 -15.84 -38.34
N PRO A 871 14.42 -14.83 -37.94
CA PRO A 871 15.86 -14.79 -38.18
C PRO A 871 16.61 -15.89 -37.41
N ALA A 872 17.81 -16.25 -37.87
CA ALA A 872 18.65 -17.22 -37.18
C ALA A 872 19.01 -16.73 -35.77
N ALA A 873 19.09 -17.63 -34.79
CA ALA A 873 19.30 -17.26 -33.39
C ALA A 873 20.63 -16.50 -33.19
N ARG A 874 21.69 -16.89 -33.90
CA ARG A 874 23.02 -16.23 -33.85
C ARG A 874 23.00 -14.75 -34.26
N ASP A 875 22.02 -14.35 -35.06
CA ASP A 875 21.88 -12.97 -35.53
C ASP A 875 21.21 -12.08 -34.47
N LEU A 876 20.81 -12.66 -33.33
CA LEU A 876 20.20 -11.91 -32.25
C LEU A 876 21.19 -10.90 -31.64
N VAL A 877 20.79 -9.64 -31.74
CA VAL A 877 21.35 -8.53 -30.98
C VAL A 877 20.18 -7.79 -30.33
N VAL A 878 20.19 -7.72 -29.00
CA VAL A 878 19.11 -7.09 -28.22
C VAL A 878 19.65 -5.99 -27.33
N PRO A 879 18.85 -4.95 -27.03
CA PRO A 879 19.14 -4.04 -25.93
C PRO A 879 19.35 -4.84 -24.63
N SER A 880 20.42 -4.53 -23.91
CA SER A 880 20.82 -5.24 -22.68
C SER A 880 21.51 -4.26 -21.74
N ARG A 881 20.72 -3.74 -20.79
CA ARG A 881 21.24 -2.81 -19.79
C ARG A 881 22.07 -3.58 -18.78
N GLU A 882 23.17 -3.00 -18.33
CA GLU A 882 23.82 -3.45 -17.10
C GLU A 882 23.15 -2.74 -15.92
N VAL A 883 22.54 -3.52 -15.02
CA VAL A 883 21.86 -3.05 -13.81
C VAL A 883 22.71 -3.46 -12.61
N ARG A 884 23.44 -2.49 -12.06
CA ARG A 884 24.40 -2.72 -10.98
C ARG A 884 23.75 -2.49 -9.63
N LEU A 885 23.58 -3.55 -8.85
CA LEU A 885 22.78 -3.59 -7.62
C LEU A 885 23.64 -3.77 -6.37
N PRO A 886 23.25 -3.16 -5.22
CA PRO A 886 23.87 -3.44 -3.93
C PRO A 886 23.52 -4.86 -3.48
N LEU A 887 24.48 -5.59 -2.92
CA LEU A 887 24.23 -6.90 -2.32
C LEU A 887 24.80 -6.94 -0.89
N SER A 888 23.91 -7.07 0.09
CA SER A 888 24.26 -7.45 1.47
C SER A 888 24.50 -8.95 1.48
N TRP A 889 25.77 -9.35 1.57
CA TRP A 889 26.19 -10.75 1.58
C TRP A 889 25.82 -11.42 2.91
N ASP A 890 25.21 -12.61 2.84
CA ASP A 890 24.81 -13.38 4.03
C ASP A 890 23.91 -12.57 5.00
N ASP A 891 22.96 -11.83 4.43
CA ASP A 891 22.12 -10.85 5.12
C ASP A 891 21.31 -11.44 6.31
N PRO A 892 21.15 -10.71 7.43
CA PRO A 892 20.38 -11.16 8.59
C PRO A 892 18.96 -11.63 8.27
N ALA A 893 18.25 -10.99 7.33
CA ALA A 893 16.89 -11.39 6.98
C ALA A 893 16.85 -12.76 6.25
N THR A 894 17.90 -13.09 5.50
CA THR A 894 18.01 -14.41 4.87
C THR A 894 18.34 -15.51 5.87
N ARG A 895 19.13 -15.18 6.91
CA ARG A 895 19.41 -16.07 8.04
C ARG A 895 18.15 -16.39 8.84
N GLU A 896 17.34 -15.37 9.12
CA GLU A 896 16.04 -15.53 9.77
C GLU A 896 15.13 -16.47 8.97
N ALA A 897 15.08 -16.35 7.63
CA ALA A 897 14.28 -17.24 6.81
C ALA A 897 14.76 -18.71 6.88
N ILE A 898 16.07 -18.95 6.99
CA ILE A 898 16.64 -20.29 7.19
C ILE A 898 16.28 -20.83 8.58
N GLU A 899 16.39 -20.00 9.62
CA GLU A 899 16.04 -20.38 11.00
C GLU A 899 14.56 -20.75 11.12
N ARG A 900 13.67 -19.95 10.53
CA ARG A 900 12.22 -20.25 10.45
C ARG A 900 11.95 -21.57 9.74
N TYR A 901 12.65 -21.83 8.62
CA TYR A 901 12.54 -23.10 7.90
C TYR A 901 12.98 -24.29 8.75
N MET A 902 14.10 -24.17 9.45
CA MET A 902 14.57 -25.24 10.34
C MET A 902 13.61 -25.48 11.51
N ALA A 903 13.05 -24.43 12.08
CA ALA A 903 12.15 -24.54 13.23
C ALA A 903 10.80 -25.23 12.91
N GLY A 904 10.21 -24.98 11.74
CA GLY A 904 8.85 -25.47 11.47
C GLY A 904 8.66 -26.27 10.19
N VAL A 905 9.70 -26.49 9.39
CA VAL A 905 9.61 -27.29 8.16
C VAL A 905 10.60 -28.46 8.19
N ARG A 906 11.90 -28.17 8.26
CA ARG A 906 12.94 -29.20 8.21
C ARG A 906 14.29 -28.70 8.74
N ASP A 907 14.68 -29.20 9.91
CA ASP A 907 15.95 -28.87 10.56
C ASP A 907 17.15 -29.68 10.04
N ASP A 908 16.91 -30.87 9.49
CA ASP A 908 17.94 -31.82 9.07
C ASP A 908 18.36 -31.71 7.59
N ALA A 909 17.87 -30.69 6.87
CA ALA A 909 18.12 -30.54 5.44
C ALA A 909 19.62 -30.31 5.12
N PRO A 910 20.19 -30.93 4.06
CA PRO A 910 21.63 -30.83 3.75
C PRO A 910 22.17 -29.43 3.45
N TRP A 911 21.27 -28.48 3.12
CA TRP A 911 21.60 -27.07 2.87
C TRP A 911 21.51 -26.20 4.14
N CYS A 912 21.00 -26.73 5.24
CA CYS A 912 20.93 -26.09 6.54
C CYS A 912 22.14 -26.47 7.41
N PRO A 913 22.57 -25.63 8.36
CA PRO A 913 22.03 -24.31 8.70
C PRO A 913 22.57 -23.16 7.82
N TRP A 914 23.36 -23.47 6.78
CA TRP A 914 24.04 -22.42 6.02
C TRP A 914 24.14 -22.72 4.52
N ASN A 915 23.27 -22.06 3.76
CA ASN A 915 23.15 -22.25 2.32
C ASN A 915 24.45 -21.95 1.55
N ILE A 916 25.19 -20.91 1.92
CA ILE A 916 26.43 -20.52 1.23
C ILE A 916 27.50 -21.61 1.39
N GLU A 917 27.60 -22.24 2.56
CA GLU A 917 28.50 -23.38 2.77
C GLU A 917 28.09 -24.57 1.91
N PHE A 918 26.79 -24.84 1.82
CA PHE A 918 26.27 -25.88 0.94
C PHE A 918 26.61 -25.59 -0.54
N ILE A 919 26.42 -24.36 -1.02
CA ILE A 919 26.79 -23.95 -2.38
C ILE A 919 28.27 -24.20 -2.64
N ARG A 920 29.16 -23.85 -1.70
CA ARG A 920 30.59 -24.15 -1.79
C ARG A 920 30.83 -25.66 -1.96
N ARG A 921 30.22 -26.46 -1.08
CA ARG A 921 30.42 -27.91 -1.00
C ARG A 921 29.98 -28.61 -2.29
N ILE A 922 28.75 -28.37 -2.74
CA ILE A 922 28.17 -29.05 -3.91
C ILE A 922 28.84 -28.66 -5.22
N ASN A 923 29.48 -27.48 -5.29
CA ASN A 923 30.24 -27.03 -6.45
C ASN A 923 31.74 -27.39 -6.40
N GLY A 924 32.18 -28.06 -5.33
CA GLY A 924 33.58 -28.47 -5.18
C GLY A 924 34.55 -27.31 -5.01
N LEU A 925 34.08 -26.17 -4.48
CA LEU A 925 34.90 -24.98 -4.24
C LEU A 925 35.70 -25.12 -2.93
N ASP A 926 36.88 -24.50 -2.89
CA ASP A 926 37.82 -24.67 -1.78
C ASP A 926 37.36 -23.89 -0.54
N THR A 927 36.80 -22.70 -0.72
CA THR A 927 36.42 -21.78 0.36
C THR A 927 35.07 -21.09 0.09
N VAL A 928 34.43 -20.58 1.15
CA VAL A 928 33.24 -19.72 1.01
C VAL A 928 33.58 -18.41 0.26
N ASP A 929 34.82 -17.93 0.38
CA ASP A 929 35.33 -16.77 -0.38
C ASP A 929 35.29 -17.01 -1.89
N ASP A 930 35.45 -18.26 -2.36
CA ASP A 930 35.27 -18.59 -3.77
C ASP A 930 33.83 -18.41 -4.23
N VAL A 931 32.85 -18.71 -3.38
CA VAL A 931 31.42 -18.45 -3.66
C VAL A 931 31.19 -16.95 -3.76
N TYR A 932 31.70 -16.18 -2.80
CA TYR A 932 31.63 -14.73 -2.79
C TYR A 932 32.18 -14.15 -4.10
N ARG A 933 33.43 -14.47 -4.45
CA ARG A 933 34.06 -13.99 -5.69
C ARG A 933 33.25 -14.39 -6.93
N THR A 934 32.81 -15.64 -7.00
CA THR A 934 32.01 -16.12 -8.14
C THR A 934 30.70 -15.33 -8.29
N VAL A 935 30.03 -14.99 -7.18
CA VAL A 935 28.78 -14.22 -7.23
C VAL A 935 29.04 -12.77 -7.63
N PHE A 936 30.05 -12.11 -7.05
CA PHE A 936 30.33 -10.70 -7.33
C PHE A 936 31.01 -10.45 -8.69
N ASP A 937 31.76 -11.42 -9.22
CA ASP A 937 32.43 -11.32 -10.53
C ASP A 937 31.51 -11.73 -11.70
N ALA A 938 30.31 -12.26 -11.40
CA ALA A 938 29.37 -12.71 -12.42
C ALA A 938 28.54 -11.58 -13.05
N SER A 939 28.29 -11.72 -14.35
CA SER A 939 27.28 -10.96 -15.08
C SER A 939 26.11 -11.90 -15.39
N TYR A 940 24.96 -11.64 -14.76
CA TYR A 940 23.79 -12.50 -14.82
C TYR A 940 22.81 -11.99 -15.89
N LEU A 941 22.61 -12.75 -16.96
CA LEU A 941 21.65 -12.41 -18.01
C LEU A 941 20.23 -12.82 -17.57
N VAL A 942 19.31 -11.86 -17.50
CA VAL A 942 17.89 -12.08 -17.21
C VAL A 942 17.22 -12.77 -18.39
N LEU A 943 16.75 -14.00 -18.19
CA LEU A 943 16.10 -14.80 -19.23
C LEU A 943 14.59 -14.64 -19.21
N GLY A 944 14.00 -14.53 -18.02
CA GLY A 944 12.57 -14.35 -17.81
C GLY A 944 12.29 -13.56 -16.53
N LEU A 945 11.02 -13.22 -16.32
CA LEU A 945 10.55 -12.47 -15.16
C LEU A 945 9.32 -13.17 -14.59
N GLY A 946 9.11 -13.06 -13.28
CA GLY A 946 8.04 -13.75 -12.56
C GLY A 946 8.42 -15.12 -12.00
N ASP A 947 9.71 -15.39 -11.75
CA ASP A 947 10.21 -16.59 -11.04
C ASP A 947 10.77 -16.21 -9.65
N VAL A 948 9.96 -16.08 -8.59
CA VAL A 948 8.49 -16.16 -8.64
C VAL A 948 7.86 -14.82 -8.25
N TYR A 949 6.87 -14.41 -9.05
CA TYR A 949 6.07 -13.20 -8.92
C TYR A 949 6.79 -11.85 -9.14
N LEU A 950 6.00 -10.82 -9.47
CA LEU A 950 6.34 -9.39 -9.37
C LEU A 950 7.74 -9.00 -9.88
N GLY A 951 8.07 -9.37 -11.12
CA GLY A 951 9.31 -9.00 -11.77
C GLY A 951 10.55 -9.73 -11.24
N ALA A 952 10.38 -10.75 -10.39
CA ALA A 952 11.48 -11.60 -9.93
C ALA A 952 12.18 -12.24 -11.14
N PRO A 953 13.49 -12.01 -11.35
CA PRO A 953 14.17 -12.52 -12.52
C PRO A 953 14.46 -14.01 -12.38
N VAL A 954 14.40 -14.74 -13.49
CA VAL A 954 15.22 -15.94 -13.67
C VAL A 954 16.42 -15.55 -14.51
N ALA A 955 17.60 -15.52 -13.89
CA ALA A 955 18.83 -15.08 -14.53
C ALA A 955 19.91 -16.16 -14.48
N THR A 956 20.84 -16.17 -15.43
CA THR A 956 21.99 -17.08 -15.39
C THR A 956 23.29 -16.37 -15.75
N PRO A 957 24.43 -16.74 -15.13
CA PRO A 957 25.73 -16.21 -15.53
C PRO A 957 26.05 -16.45 -17.01
N LEU A 958 26.52 -15.39 -17.67
CA LEU A 958 27.05 -15.47 -19.04
C LEU A 958 28.27 -16.38 -19.10
N ASP A 959 29.20 -16.27 -18.15
CA ASP A 959 30.34 -17.18 -18.04
C ASP A 959 29.90 -18.51 -17.40
N PRO A 960 29.99 -19.66 -18.10
CA PRO A 960 29.65 -20.95 -17.51
C PRO A 960 30.47 -21.32 -16.27
N ARG A 961 31.64 -20.72 -16.07
CA ARG A 961 32.47 -20.90 -14.87
C ARG A 961 31.88 -20.23 -13.63
N HIS A 962 30.92 -19.33 -13.81
CA HIS A 962 30.22 -18.67 -12.71
C HIS A 962 28.85 -19.29 -12.39
N ARG A 963 28.42 -20.30 -13.15
CA ARG A 963 27.15 -21.01 -12.93
C ARG A 963 27.28 -21.96 -11.74
N LEU A 964 27.11 -21.44 -10.54
CA LEU A 964 27.00 -22.24 -9.32
C LEU A 964 25.72 -23.08 -9.40
N VAL A 965 25.86 -24.40 -9.35
CA VAL A 965 24.74 -25.35 -9.41
C VAL A 965 24.31 -25.69 -7.99
N THR A 966 23.02 -25.61 -7.70
CA THR A 966 22.43 -25.93 -6.39
C THR A 966 21.16 -26.77 -6.56
N THR A 967 20.61 -27.31 -5.46
CA THR A 967 19.22 -27.78 -5.45
C THR A 967 18.28 -26.67 -4.99
N LYS A 968 17.03 -26.71 -5.46
CA LYS A 968 15.91 -26.02 -4.80
C LYS A 968 15.62 -26.74 -3.45
N TYR A 969 15.08 -26.01 -2.47
CA TYR A 969 14.63 -26.53 -1.18
C TYR A 969 13.59 -27.65 -1.38
N ASN A 970 13.62 -28.65 -0.51
CA ASN A 970 12.65 -29.75 -0.49
C ASN A 970 12.26 -30.14 0.95
N PRO A 971 11.02 -29.83 1.41
CA PRO A 971 10.03 -28.97 0.73
C PRO A 971 10.48 -27.49 0.71
N ALA A 972 9.83 -26.66 -0.11
CA ALA A 972 10.13 -25.23 -0.23
C ALA A 972 9.84 -24.46 1.07
N ARG A 973 10.47 -23.29 1.25
CA ARG A 973 10.17 -22.41 2.38
C ARG A 973 8.78 -21.80 2.23
N THR A 974 8.10 -21.62 3.36
CA THR A 974 6.81 -20.93 3.46
C THR A 974 6.98 -19.40 3.51
N TRP A 975 8.13 -18.91 3.97
CA TRP A 975 8.47 -17.49 4.05
C TRP A 975 9.88 -17.17 3.53
N THR A 976 10.01 -16.04 2.84
CA THR A 976 11.23 -15.46 2.29
C THR A 976 11.08 -13.94 2.35
N ALA A 977 12.09 -13.25 2.86
CA ALA A 977 12.08 -11.80 2.94
C ALA A 977 12.16 -11.14 1.55
N GLU A 978 11.52 -9.98 1.41
CA GLU A 978 11.49 -9.19 0.17
C GLU A 978 12.89 -8.78 -0.31
N ASN A 979 13.16 -9.02 -1.59
CA ASN A 979 14.42 -8.83 -2.31
C ASN A 979 15.58 -9.67 -1.78
N SER A 980 15.27 -10.81 -1.15
CA SER A 980 16.28 -11.86 -0.94
C SER A 980 16.81 -12.34 -2.30
N VAL A 981 18.10 -12.65 -2.36
CA VAL A 981 18.78 -13.15 -3.55
C VAL A 981 19.13 -14.62 -3.32
N GLY A 982 18.75 -15.47 -4.27
CA GLY A 982 18.98 -16.91 -4.17
C GLY A 982 19.43 -17.55 -5.47
N ILE A 983 20.03 -18.74 -5.35
CA ILE A 983 20.48 -19.59 -6.46
C ILE A 983 19.76 -20.94 -6.38
N GLY A 984 19.13 -21.37 -7.47
CA GLY A 984 18.39 -22.62 -7.60
C GLY A 984 18.70 -23.27 -8.93
N GLY A 985 19.23 -24.50 -8.93
CA GLY A 985 19.84 -25.05 -10.15
C GLY A 985 21.01 -24.16 -10.57
N ALA A 986 21.06 -23.77 -11.85
CA ALA A 986 22.05 -22.82 -12.39
C ALA A 986 21.50 -21.38 -12.53
N TYR A 987 20.40 -21.07 -11.85
CA TYR A 987 19.68 -19.80 -11.97
C TYR A 987 19.77 -18.96 -10.70
N LEU A 988 19.80 -17.65 -10.89
CA LEU A 988 19.67 -16.63 -9.86
C LEU A 988 18.27 -16.04 -9.89
N CYS A 989 17.71 -15.81 -8.70
CA CYS A 989 16.45 -15.13 -8.47
C CYS A 989 16.63 -13.97 -7.48
N VAL A 990 15.84 -12.91 -7.66
CA VAL A 990 15.60 -11.87 -6.65
C VAL A 990 14.11 -11.85 -6.33
N TYR A 991 13.73 -12.20 -5.11
CA TYR A 991 12.33 -12.30 -4.70
C TYR A 991 11.68 -10.91 -4.61
N GLY A 992 10.83 -10.52 -5.58
CA GLY A 992 10.24 -9.18 -5.64
C GLY A 992 9.23 -8.84 -4.53
N MET A 993 8.91 -9.81 -3.68
CA MET A 993 7.96 -9.70 -2.58
C MET A 993 8.26 -10.69 -1.46
N GLU A 994 7.65 -10.48 -0.30
CA GLU A 994 7.60 -11.50 0.75
C GLU A 994 6.73 -12.67 0.31
N GLY A 995 7.16 -13.91 0.55
CA GLY A 995 6.37 -15.08 0.18
C GLY A 995 7.16 -16.41 0.21
N PRO A 996 6.59 -17.49 -0.33
CA PRO A 996 7.27 -18.78 -0.39
C PRO A 996 8.46 -18.75 -1.36
N GLY A 997 9.45 -19.61 -1.14
CA GLY A 997 10.67 -19.62 -1.95
C GLY A 997 11.46 -20.93 -1.87
N GLY A 998 12.03 -21.33 -3.01
CA GLY A 998 12.80 -22.57 -3.15
C GLY A 998 14.32 -22.40 -3.33
N TYR A 999 14.83 -21.20 -3.58
CA TYR A 999 16.24 -21.01 -3.97
C TYR A 999 17.14 -20.90 -2.74
N GLN A 1000 18.41 -21.30 -2.87
CA GLN A 1000 19.42 -21.21 -1.81
C GLN A 1000 19.92 -19.77 -1.65
N PHE A 1001 19.88 -19.19 -0.45
CA PHE A 1001 20.23 -17.78 -0.27
C PHE A 1001 21.72 -17.49 -0.38
N VAL A 1002 22.04 -16.30 -0.92
CA VAL A 1002 23.38 -15.70 -0.91
C VAL A 1002 23.40 -14.31 -0.25
N GLY A 1003 22.27 -13.63 -0.18
CA GLY A 1003 22.18 -12.28 0.39
C GLY A 1003 20.86 -11.58 0.11
N ARG A 1004 20.84 -10.26 0.26
CA ARG A 1004 19.66 -9.42 0.02
C ARG A 1004 20.04 -8.15 -0.74
N THR A 1005 19.12 -7.64 -1.54
CA THR A 1005 19.30 -6.43 -2.36
C THR A 1005 18.15 -5.43 -2.16
N THR A 1006 18.13 -4.40 -3.01
CA THR A 1006 17.09 -3.37 -3.10
C THR A 1006 15.92 -3.82 -3.98
N GLN A 1007 14.89 -2.99 -4.05
CA GLN A 1007 13.60 -3.30 -4.66
C GLN A 1007 13.73 -3.54 -6.17
N VAL A 1008 13.45 -4.78 -6.60
CA VAL A 1008 13.23 -5.10 -8.03
C VAL A 1008 11.78 -4.87 -8.47
N TRP A 1009 10.88 -4.73 -7.49
CA TRP A 1009 9.49 -4.33 -7.66
C TRP A 1009 9.16 -3.10 -6.82
N ARG A 1010 8.44 -2.14 -7.39
CA ARG A 1010 7.91 -0.97 -6.69
C ARG A 1010 6.40 -0.93 -6.88
N THR A 1011 5.66 -1.17 -5.81
CA THR A 1011 4.19 -1.12 -5.83
C THR A 1011 3.63 0.24 -6.21
N HIS A 1012 4.34 1.33 -5.88
CA HIS A 1012 3.95 2.69 -6.24
C HIS A 1012 5.09 3.35 -7.01
N PRO A 1013 5.26 3.02 -8.30
CA PRO A 1013 6.32 3.59 -9.13
C PRO A 1013 6.03 5.06 -9.44
N ARG A 1014 7.04 5.77 -9.97
CA ARG A 1014 6.81 7.12 -10.53
C ARG A 1014 5.91 7.00 -11.78
N PRO A 1015 5.16 8.05 -12.17
CA PRO A 1015 4.21 7.99 -13.29
C PRO A 1015 4.77 7.46 -14.62
N ASP A 1016 6.07 7.66 -14.90
CA ASP A 1016 6.73 7.23 -16.13
C ASP A 1016 7.49 5.90 -15.99
N GLU A 1017 7.34 5.20 -14.86
CA GLU A 1017 8.04 3.97 -14.53
C GLU A 1017 7.11 2.77 -14.46
N ASN A 1018 7.62 1.61 -14.91
CA ASN A 1018 6.96 0.34 -14.62
C ASN A 1018 7.23 -0.08 -13.17
N PRO A 1019 6.31 -0.82 -12.54
CA PRO A 1019 6.56 -1.42 -11.23
C PRO A 1019 7.79 -2.33 -11.18
N TRP A 1020 8.13 -3.03 -12.26
CA TRP A 1020 9.28 -3.94 -12.33
C TRP A 1020 10.53 -3.24 -12.88
N LEU A 1021 11.66 -3.41 -12.20
CA LEU A 1021 12.94 -2.78 -12.55
C LEU A 1021 13.60 -3.42 -13.78
N LEU A 1022 13.61 -4.75 -13.82
CA LEU A 1022 14.40 -5.56 -14.75
C LEU A 1022 13.64 -5.85 -16.04
N ARG A 1023 14.36 -5.94 -17.16
CA ARG A 1023 13.83 -6.29 -18.49
C ARG A 1023 14.47 -7.60 -18.95
N PHE A 1024 13.83 -8.26 -19.93
CA PHE A 1024 14.45 -9.40 -20.60
C PHE A 1024 15.80 -8.99 -21.19
N PHE A 1025 16.81 -9.84 -21.00
CA PHE A 1025 18.20 -9.63 -21.40
C PHE A 1025 18.96 -8.51 -20.67
N ASP A 1026 18.42 -7.90 -19.62
CA ASP A 1026 19.26 -7.12 -18.71
C ASP A 1026 20.36 -8.00 -18.11
N ARG A 1027 21.49 -7.37 -17.78
CA ARG A 1027 22.64 -8.00 -17.11
C ARG A 1027 22.73 -7.44 -15.70
N ILE A 1028 22.53 -8.30 -14.71
CA ILE A 1028 22.70 -7.92 -13.30
C ILE A 1028 24.18 -8.08 -12.94
N SER A 1029 24.72 -7.08 -12.25
CA SER A 1029 26.03 -7.12 -11.58
C SER A 1029 25.89 -6.59 -10.15
N TRP A 1030 26.80 -6.98 -9.26
CA TRP A 1030 26.70 -6.69 -7.84
C TRP A 1030 27.84 -5.80 -7.34
N TYR A 1031 27.59 -5.04 -6.28
CA TYR A 1031 28.64 -4.45 -5.45
C TYR A 1031 28.31 -4.67 -3.97
N PRO A 1032 29.33 -4.96 -3.13
CA PRO A 1032 29.09 -5.30 -1.74
C PRO A 1032 28.69 -4.08 -0.93
N VAL A 1033 27.74 -4.28 -0.03
CA VAL A 1033 27.35 -3.33 1.02
C VAL A 1033 27.13 -4.08 2.33
N SER A 1034 27.23 -3.39 3.46
CA SER A 1034 26.81 -3.91 4.76
C SER A 1034 25.28 -3.97 4.88
N PRO A 1035 24.73 -4.73 5.86
CA PRO A 1035 23.29 -4.76 6.11
C PRO A 1035 22.71 -3.37 6.43
N ASP A 1036 23.40 -2.58 7.25
CA ASP A 1036 22.93 -1.24 7.65
C ASP A 1036 22.93 -0.27 6.44
N GLU A 1037 23.99 -0.27 5.64
CA GLU A 1037 24.05 0.50 4.38
C GLU A 1037 22.92 0.08 3.43
N LEU A 1038 22.60 -1.21 3.33
CA LEU A 1038 21.52 -1.67 2.47
C LEU A 1038 20.16 -1.13 2.93
N LEU A 1039 19.89 -1.05 4.24
CA LEU A 1039 18.62 -0.54 4.76
C LEU A 1039 18.42 0.94 4.40
N ASP A 1040 19.45 1.77 4.58
CA ASP A 1040 19.39 3.18 4.18
C ASP A 1040 19.23 3.32 2.66
N MET A 1041 19.94 2.51 1.88
CA MET A 1041 19.80 2.50 0.42
C MET A 1041 18.40 2.09 -0.02
N ARG A 1042 17.81 1.08 0.61
CA ARG A 1042 16.44 0.63 0.32
C ARG A 1042 15.42 1.72 0.60
N ALA A 1043 15.60 2.48 1.67
CA ALA A 1043 14.73 3.62 1.98
C ALA A 1043 14.88 4.74 0.94
N ASP A 1044 16.12 5.09 0.58
CA ASP A 1044 16.40 6.15 -0.40
C ASP A 1044 15.92 5.80 -1.80
N VAL A 1045 16.07 4.54 -2.21
CA VAL A 1045 15.58 4.02 -3.50
C VAL A 1045 14.05 4.05 -3.53
N ALA A 1046 13.38 3.61 -2.45
CA ALA A 1046 11.91 3.66 -2.35
C ALA A 1046 11.37 5.10 -2.34
N ALA A 1047 12.11 6.03 -1.72
CA ALA A 1047 11.77 7.45 -1.70
C ALA A 1047 12.14 8.21 -2.99
N GLY A 1048 12.84 7.57 -3.93
CA GLY A 1048 13.31 8.21 -5.16
C GLY A 1048 14.49 9.18 -4.99
N ARG A 1049 15.18 9.13 -3.84
CA ARG A 1049 16.38 9.94 -3.56
C ARG A 1049 17.66 9.37 -4.14
N ARG A 1050 17.68 8.05 -4.40
CA ARG A 1050 18.84 7.36 -4.96
C ARG A 1050 18.44 6.60 -6.22
N GLU A 1051 19.06 6.97 -7.32
CA GLU A 1051 18.98 6.21 -8.56
C GLU A 1051 19.95 5.04 -8.54
N LEU A 1052 19.56 3.94 -9.19
CA LEU A 1052 20.42 2.77 -9.37
C LEU A 1052 21.35 3.01 -10.57
N GLU A 1053 22.55 2.43 -10.52
CA GLU A 1053 23.50 2.51 -11.63
C GLU A 1053 23.03 1.59 -12.77
N VAL A 1054 22.50 2.19 -13.83
CA VAL A 1054 22.03 1.50 -15.02
C VAL A 1054 22.78 2.02 -16.24
N THR A 1055 23.49 1.13 -16.94
CA THR A 1055 24.25 1.47 -18.15
C THR A 1055 23.60 0.82 -19.36
N GLU A 1056 23.21 1.62 -20.35
CA GLU A 1056 22.67 1.13 -21.61
C GLU A 1056 23.72 0.34 -22.41
N GLY A 1057 23.27 -0.72 -23.09
CA GLY A 1057 24.15 -1.62 -23.83
C GLY A 1057 23.40 -2.60 -24.71
N SER A 1058 24.11 -3.57 -25.27
CA SER A 1058 23.55 -4.63 -26.09
C SER A 1058 24.15 -5.99 -25.75
N PHE A 1059 23.36 -7.04 -25.93
CA PHE A 1059 23.81 -8.43 -25.87
C PHE A 1059 23.77 -9.02 -27.28
N SER A 1060 24.89 -9.61 -27.72
CA SER A 1060 25.00 -10.34 -29.00
C SER A 1060 25.28 -11.80 -28.74
N LEU A 1061 24.43 -12.69 -29.28
CA LEU A 1061 24.64 -14.12 -29.14
C LEU A 1061 25.92 -14.57 -29.84
N ALA A 1062 26.21 -14.04 -31.04
CA ALA A 1062 27.44 -14.35 -31.78
C ALA A 1062 28.72 -13.94 -31.02
N GLU A 1063 28.70 -12.83 -30.26
CA GLU A 1063 29.82 -12.46 -29.38
C GLU A 1063 29.97 -13.43 -28.22
N HIS A 1064 28.87 -13.84 -27.62
CA HIS A 1064 28.88 -14.80 -26.53
C HIS A 1064 29.39 -16.18 -26.99
N GLU A 1065 28.96 -16.67 -28.15
CA GLU A 1065 29.46 -17.92 -28.74
C GLU A 1065 30.97 -17.88 -29.00
N ARG A 1066 31.51 -16.75 -29.48
CA ARG A 1066 32.97 -16.55 -29.60
C ARG A 1066 33.65 -16.62 -28.24
N PHE A 1067 33.11 -15.96 -27.22
CA PHE A 1067 33.64 -16.04 -25.86
C PHE A 1067 33.68 -17.50 -25.35
N LEU A 1068 32.61 -18.28 -25.59
CA LEU A 1068 32.56 -19.69 -25.19
C LEU A 1068 33.64 -20.51 -25.92
N ALA A 1069 33.83 -20.28 -27.22
CA ALA A 1069 34.85 -20.96 -28.01
C ALA A 1069 36.28 -20.63 -27.53
N ASP A 1070 36.56 -19.34 -27.28
CA ASP A 1070 37.87 -18.86 -26.82
C ASP A 1070 38.23 -19.39 -25.41
N ASN A 1071 37.22 -19.69 -24.58
CA ASN A 1071 37.39 -20.16 -23.20
C ASN A 1071 37.05 -21.65 -22.99
N ALA A 1072 36.81 -22.41 -24.06
CA ALA A 1072 36.24 -23.77 -24.00
C ALA A 1072 37.02 -24.72 -23.07
N ALA A 1073 38.36 -24.67 -23.08
CA ALA A 1073 39.19 -25.54 -22.24
C ALA A 1073 39.02 -25.22 -20.73
N SER A 1074 39.00 -23.94 -20.36
CA SER A 1074 38.82 -23.51 -18.97
C SER A 1074 37.41 -23.81 -18.47
N ILE A 1075 36.40 -23.60 -19.32
CA ILE A 1075 35.00 -23.96 -19.02
C ILE A 1075 34.85 -25.46 -18.79
N ALA A 1076 35.45 -26.30 -19.65
CA ALA A 1076 35.40 -27.75 -19.51
C ALA A 1076 36.03 -28.23 -18.20
N GLN A 1077 37.19 -27.68 -17.84
CA GLN A 1077 37.87 -28.02 -16.58
C GLN A 1077 37.02 -27.65 -15.34
N PHE A 1078 36.38 -26.48 -15.35
CA PHE A 1078 35.51 -26.06 -14.25
C PHE A 1078 34.30 -27.00 -14.12
N ARG A 1079 33.62 -27.30 -15.25
CA ARG A 1079 32.45 -28.19 -15.28
C ARG A 1079 32.79 -29.61 -14.83
N GLU A 1080 33.95 -30.14 -15.18
CA GLU A 1080 34.40 -31.46 -14.73
C GLU A 1080 34.57 -31.49 -13.20
N ARG A 1081 35.21 -30.46 -12.62
CA ARG A 1081 35.35 -30.30 -11.16
C ARG A 1081 33.99 -30.23 -10.47
N GLN A 1082 33.10 -29.36 -10.97
CA GLN A 1082 31.77 -29.17 -10.42
C GLN A 1082 30.92 -30.46 -10.50
N SER A 1083 30.88 -31.11 -11.67
CA SER A 1083 30.11 -32.34 -11.88
C SER A 1083 30.58 -33.48 -10.96
N THR A 1084 31.90 -33.59 -10.74
CA THR A 1084 32.47 -34.57 -9.80
C THR A 1084 32.00 -34.31 -8.37
N ALA A 1085 32.00 -33.05 -7.92
CA ALA A 1085 31.55 -32.68 -6.58
C ALA A 1085 30.03 -32.87 -6.40
N PHE A 1086 29.25 -32.47 -7.41
CA PHE A 1086 27.80 -32.64 -7.44
C PHE A 1086 27.40 -34.13 -7.33
N GLU A 1087 28.04 -35.00 -8.12
CA GLU A 1087 27.78 -36.43 -8.08
C GLU A 1087 28.18 -37.06 -6.74
N ALA A 1088 29.28 -36.60 -6.14
CA ALA A 1088 29.69 -37.04 -4.81
C ALA A 1088 28.66 -36.66 -3.72
N GLU A 1089 28.11 -35.44 -3.77
CA GLU A 1089 27.06 -34.97 -2.86
C GLU A 1089 25.76 -35.77 -3.07
N ARG A 1090 25.33 -35.96 -4.33
CA ARG A 1090 24.15 -36.77 -4.69
C ARG A 1090 24.24 -38.19 -4.14
N GLN A 1091 25.38 -38.87 -4.34
CA GLN A 1091 25.61 -40.21 -3.82
C GLN A 1091 25.67 -40.26 -2.28
N ALA A 1092 26.05 -39.17 -1.61
CA ALA A 1092 25.99 -39.08 -0.16
C ALA A 1092 24.53 -39.01 0.33
N TRP A 1093 23.68 -38.25 -0.36
CA TRP A 1093 22.25 -38.12 -0.06
C TRP A 1093 21.49 -39.42 -0.30
N GLU A 1094 21.77 -40.10 -1.41
CA GLU A 1094 21.19 -41.41 -1.72
C GLU A 1094 21.52 -42.44 -0.64
N ARG A 1095 22.78 -42.46 -0.15
CA ARG A 1095 23.18 -43.32 0.97
C ARG A 1095 22.55 -42.94 2.32
N ALA A 1096 22.18 -41.69 2.50
CA ALA A 1096 21.55 -41.19 3.74
C ALA A 1096 20.02 -41.40 3.77
N GLY A 1097 19.40 -41.85 2.67
CA GLY A 1097 17.95 -41.94 2.53
C GLY A 1097 17.28 -40.57 2.47
N GLU A 1098 18.00 -39.55 2.00
CA GLU A 1098 17.57 -38.15 2.00
C GLU A 1098 16.29 -37.91 1.18
N PHE A 1099 16.15 -38.62 0.06
CA PHE A 1099 14.98 -38.54 -0.81
C PHE A 1099 13.71 -39.06 -0.14
N ASP A 1100 13.80 -40.15 0.65
CA ASP A 1100 12.66 -40.72 1.39
C ASP A 1100 12.25 -39.85 2.59
N ARG A 1101 13.22 -39.18 3.24
CA ARG A 1101 12.97 -38.28 4.37
C ARG A 1101 12.27 -37.00 3.95
N ALA A 1102 12.64 -36.44 2.81
CA ALA A 1102 11.99 -35.26 2.27
C ALA A 1102 10.49 -35.51 2.02
N GLU A 1103 10.11 -36.72 1.58
CA GLU A 1103 8.70 -37.11 1.47
C GLU A 1103 8.00 -37.18 2.82
N SER A 1104 8.69 -37.72 3.84
CA SER A 1104 8.13 -37.86 5.20
C SER A 1104 7.94 -36.50 5.87
N ALA A 1105 8.86 -35.55 5.67
CA ALA A 1105 8.73 -34.18 6.17
C ALA A 1105 7.60 -33.40 5.48
N ALA A 1106 7.19 -33.80 4.26
CA ALA A 1106 6.06 -33.20 3.56
C ALA A 1106 4.69 -33.72 4.06
N ALA A 1107 4.66 -34.80 4.84
CA ALA A 1107 3.45 -35.40 5.41
C ALA A 1107 3.29 -34.99 6.88
N ALA A 1108 2.35 -34.09 7.18
CA ALA A 1108 2.04 -33.70 8.56
C ALA A 1108 1.53 -34.91 9.38
N ILE A 1109 1.94 -35.01 10.65
CA ILE A 1109 1.53 -36.08 11.56
C ILE A 1109 0.27 -35.61 12.32
N PRO A 1110 -0.89 -36.29 12.17
CA PRO A 1110 -2.05 -36.01 13.00
C PRO A 1110 -1.75 -36.38 14.45
N VAL A 1111 -1.99 -35.46 15.39
CA VAL A 1111 -1.93 -35.74 16.82
C VAL A 1111 -3.36 -35.85 17.35
N ALA A 1112 -3.66 -36.91 18.12
CA ALA A 1112 -4.95 -37.04 18.77
C ALA A 1112 -5.06 -36.00 19.90
N VAL A 1113 -6.04 -35.11 19.83
CA VAL A 1113 -6.31 -34.11 20.86
C VAL A 1113 -7.16 -34.74 21.97
N GLU A 1114 -6.69 -34.66 23.23
CA GLU A 1114 -7.44 -35.14 24.41
C GLU A 1114 -8.55 -34.15 24.80
N ASP A 1115 -9.65 -34.65 25.40
CA ASP A 1115 -10.75 -33.83 25.90
C ASP A 1115 -10.27 -32.86 27.00
N VAL A 1116 -10.39 -31.55 26.75
CA VAL A 1116 -9.95 -30.49 27.67
C VAL A 1116 -11.11 -30.01 28.55
N VAL A 1117 -10.90 -29.95 29.86
CA VAL A 1117 -11.90 -29.48 30.84
C VAL A 1117 -11.93 -27.95 30.89
N VAL A 1118 -13.09 -27.36 30.60
CA VAL A 1118 -13.33 -25.91 30.75
C VAL A 1118 -13.85 -25.62 32.16
N PRO A 1119 -13.13 -24.82 32.98
CA PRO A 1119 -13.58 -24.47 34.33
C PRO A 1119 -14.82 -23.55 34.29
N ASP A 1120 -15.62 -23.53 35.38
CA ASP A 1120 -16.81 -22.68 35.48
C ASP A 1120 -16.47 -21.20 35.27
N GLY A 1121 -17.11 -20.57 34.27
CA GLY A 1121 -16.82 -19.19 33.85
C GLY A 1121 -15.60 -19.04 32.94
N GLY A 1122 -14.99 -20.14 32.50
CA GLY A 1122 -13.90 -20.15 31.52
C GLY A 1122 -14.38 -20.12 30.07
N VAL A 1123 -13.50 -19.69 29.17
CA VAL A 1123 -13.73 -19.61 27.72
C VAL A 1123 -12.76 -20.56 27.01
N ARG A 1124 -13.33 -21.44 26.18
CA ARG A 1124 -12.57 -22.34 25.30
C ARG A 1124 -12.31 -21.64 23.97
N VAL A 1125 -11.07 -21.65 23.52
CA VAL A 1125 -10.63 -21.10 22.24
C VAL A 1125 -10.30 -22.27 21.31
N ASP A 1126 -11.01 -22.36 20.19
CA ASP A 1126 -10.94 -23.47 19.25
C ASP A 1126 -10.27 -23.08 17.94
N ALA A 1127 -9.71 -24.07 17.23
CA ALA A 1127 -9.21 -23.90 15.88
C ALA A 1127 -10.39 -23.60 14.92
N PRO A 1128 -10.38 -22.46 14.20
CA PRO A 1128 -11.49 -22.10 13.31
C PRO A 1128 -11.54 -22.93 12.02
N PHE A 1129 -10.45 -23.60 11.66
CA PHE A 1129 -10.30 -24.45 10.47
C PHE A 1129 -9.15 -25.43 10.66
N THR A 1130 -9.12 -26.50 9.86
CA THR A 1130 -7.99 -27.45 9.84
C THR A 1130 -6.70 -26.72 9.48
N SER A 1131 -5.69 -26.82 10.36
CA SER A 1131 -4.45 -26.04 10.30
C SER A 1131 -3.29 -26.74 11.02
N ASN A 1132 -2.08 -26.28 10.78
CA ASN A 1132 -0.91 -26.64 11.60
C ASN A 1132 -0.68 -25.56 12.65
N VAL A 1133 -0.30 -25.92 13.87
CA VAL A 1133 0.08 -24.97 14.90
C VAL A 1133 1.51 -24.51 14.63
N TRP A 1134 1.70 -23.25 14.20
CA TRP A 1134 3.02 -22.68 13.97
C TRP A 1134 3.72 -22.36 15.29
N LYS A 1135 3.04 -21.61 16.16
CA LYS A 1135 3.60 -21.12 17.41
C LYS A 1135 2.52 -21.06 18.48
N VAL A 1136 2.91 -21.32 19.71
CA VAL A 1136 2.11 -21.02 20.90
C VAL A 1136 2.83 -19.90 21.65
N ASP A 1137 2.15 -18.79 21.87
CA ASP A 1137 2.71 -17.57 22.48
C ASP A 1137 2.48 -17.49 24.00
N VAL A 1138 1.69 -18.41 24.55
CA VAL A 1138 1.27 -18.41 25.95
C VAL A 1138 1.52 -19.75 26.62
N ALA A 1139 1.69 -19.74 27.94
CA ALA A 1139 1.81 -20.91 28.79
C ALA A 1139 0.68 -20.99 29.83
N GLU A 1140 0.44 -22.17 30.37
CA GLU A 1140 -0.48 -22.34 31.50
C GLU A 1140 -0.05 -21.46 32.69
N GLY A 1141 -1.00 -20.69 33.24
CA GLY A 1141 -0.80 -19.72 34.31
C GLY A 1141 -0.59 -18.28 33.83
N ASP A 1142 -0.39 -18.03 32.54
CA ASP A 1142 -0.25 -16.67 32.01
C ASP A 1142 -1.56 -15.89 32.11
N THR A 1143 -1.49 -14.61 32.45
CA THR A 1143 -2.63 -13.69 32.37
C THR A 1143 -2.62 -13.03 30.99
N VAL A 1144 -3.74 -13.09 30.28
CA VAL A 1144 -3.90 -12.55 28.93
C VAL A 1144 -4.99 -11.48 28.89
N GLU A 1145 -4.79 -10.46 28.07
CA GLU A 1145 -5.80 -9.43 27.79
C GLU A 1145 -6.68 -9.83 26.60
N GLU A 1146 -7.90 -9.31 26.54
CA GLU A 1146 -8.77 -9.46 25.36
C GLU A 1146 -8.06 -8.95 24.10
N GLY A 1147 -8.06 -9.74 23.03
CA GLY A 1147 -7.34 -9.45 21.79
C GLY A 1147 -5.86 -9.82 21.79
N GLN A 1148 -5.28 -10.25 22.91
CA GLN A 1148 -3.89 -10.73 22.95
C GLN A 1148 -3.73 -12.02 22.13
N GLN A 1149 -2.67 -12.13 21.34
CA GLN A 1149 -2.34 -13.33 20.57
C GLN A 1149 -2.01 -14.52 21.50
N LEU A 1150 -2.63 -15.67 21.23
CA LEU A 1150 -2.46 -16.90 21.99
C LEU A 1150 -1.66 -17.95 21.21
N VAL A 1151 -2.10 -18.21 19.97
CA VAL A 1151 -1.55 -19.26 19.10
C VAL A 1151 -1.52 -18.71 17.68
N VAL A 1152 -0.50 -19.06 16.92
CA VAL A 1152 -0.45 -18.83 15.47
C VAL A 1152 -0.69 -20.16 14.77
N LEU A 1153 -1.70 -20.19 13.91
CA LEU A 1153 -2.01 -21.33 13.05
C LEU A 1153 -1.53 -21.05 11.63
N GLU A 1154 -1.07 -22.09 10.94
CA GLU A 1154 -0.76 -22.07 9.52
C GLU A 1154 -1.80 -22.93 8.77
N ALA A 1155 -2.60 -22.29 7.92
CA ALA A 1155 -3.48 -22.97 6.97
C ALA A 1155 -3.62 -22.13 5.71
N MET A 1156 -3.97 -22.77 4.59
CA MET A 1156 -4.14 -22.05 3.32
C MET A 1156 -2.89 -21.22 2.95
N LYS A 1157 -1.69 -21.68 3.35
CA LYS A 1157 -0.40 -20.98 3.20
C LYS A 1157 -0.37 -19.58 3.86
N MET A 1158 -1.18 -19.34 4.88
CA MET A 1158 -1.23 -18.11 5.65
C MET A 1158 -1.07 -18.40 7.14
N GLU A 1159 -0.39 -17.51 7.84
CA GLU A 1159 -0.37 -17.46 9.30
C GLU A 1159 -1.62 -16.72 9.80
N THR A 1160 -2.34 -17.33 10.73
CA THR A 1160 -3.52 -16.76 11.39
C THR A 1160 -3.27 -16.72 12.90
N ALA A 1161 -3.19 -15.52 13.45
CA ALA A 1161 -3.15 -15.32 14.88
C ALA A 1161 -4.54 -15.58 15.48
N ILE A 1162 -4.60 -16.52 16.43
CA ILE A 1162 -5.76 -16.75 17.28
C ILE A 1162 -5.59 -15.93 18.55
N THR A 1163 -6.52 -15.02 18.78
CA THR A 1163 -6.47 -14.06 19.90
C THR A 1163 -7.42 -14.45 21.02
N ALA A 1164 -7.14 -13.99 22.23
CA ALA A 1164 -7.99 -14.17 23.40
C ALA A 1164 -9.34 -13.46 23.20
N PRO A 1165 -10.48 -14.17 23.28
CA PRO A 1165 -11.81 -13.56 23.14
C PRO A 1165 -12.24 -12.75 24.36
N ALA A 1166 -11.53 -12.88 25.49
CA ALA A 1166 -11.74 -12.14 26.72
C ALA A 1166 -10.45 -12.15 27.55
N SER A 1167 -10.31 -11.18 28.47
CA SER A 1167 -9.22 -11.20 29.44
C SER A 1167 -9.38 -12.37 30.42
N GLY A 1168 -8.30 -13.08 30.75
CA GLY A 1168 -8.37 -14.29 31.56
C GLY A 1168 -6.99 -14.84 31.96
N VAL A 1169 -6.98 -15.95 32.69
CA VAL A 1169 -5.77 -16.71 32.99
C VAL A 1169 -5.78 -17.98 32.16
N VAL A 1170 -4.70 -18.28 31.43
CA VAL A 1170 -4.58 -19.50 30.64
C VAL A 1170 -4.57 -20.70 31.59
N THR A 1171 -5.62 -21.52 31.56
CA THR A 1171 -5.74 -22.70 32.44
C THR A 1171 -5.25 -23.98 31.79
N SER A 1172 -5.28 -24.04 30.46
CA SER A 1172 -4.68 -25.14 29.71
C SER A 1172 -4.29 -24.71 28.29
N VAL A 1173 -3.23 -25.34 27.77
CA VAL A 1173 -2.81 -25.22 26.37
C VAL A 1173 -2.80 -26.61 25.74
N ALA A 1174 -3.74 -26.86 24.83
CA ALA A 1174 -3.91 -28.16 24.17
C ALA A 1174 -3.16 -28.25 22.83
N ALA A 1175 -2.85 -27.11 22.23
CA ALA A 1175 -2.06 -27.02 21.01
C ALA A 1175 -0.55 -27.16 21.29
N ALA A 1176 0.17 -27.90 20.45
CA ALA A 1176 1.64 -27.98 20.47
C ALA A 1176 2.20 -27.47 19.13
N PRO A 1177 3.34 -26.75 19.10
CA PRO A 1177 3.98 -26.37 17.84
C PRO A 1177 4.21 -27.58 16.92
N ALA A 1178 4.00 -27.38 15.63
CA ALA A 1178 4.01 -28.38 14.56
C ALA A 1178 2.89 -29.45 14.61
N ALA A 1179 1.95 -29.39 15.56
CA ALA A 1179 0.79 -30.28 15.56
C ALA A 1179 -0.26 -29.85 14.52
N GLN A 1180 -0.88 -30.80 13.83
CA GLN A 1180 -2.08 -30.54 13.03
C GLN A 1180 -3.31 -30.56 13.94
N VAL A 1181 -4.19 -29.58 13.77
CA VAL A 1181 -5.48 -29.44 14.46
C VAL A 1181 -6.62 -29.34 13.44
N ASP A 1182 -7.76 -29.93 13.72
CA ASP A 1182 -8.98 -29.82 12.92
C ASP A 1182 -9.87 -28.66 13.37
N ALA A 1183 -10.78 -28.24 12.49
CA ALA A 1183 -11.77 -27.22 12.85
C ALA A 1183 -12.60 -27.65 14.08
N GLY A 1184 -12.60 -26.85 15.13
CA GLY A 1184 -13.27 -27.11 16.40
C GLY A 1184 -12.39 -27.78 17.46
N ASP A 1185 -11.14 -28.14 17.14
CA ASP A 1185 -10.21 -28.67 18.14
C ASP A 1185 -9.82 -27.59 19.16
N PRO A 1186 -9.71 -27.93 20.46
CA PRO A 1186 -9.32 -26.98 21.48
C PRO A 1186 -7.86 -26.56 21.30
N LEU A 1187 -7.61 -25.25 21.34
CA LEU A 1187 -6.26 -24.67 21.32
C LEU A 1187 -5.81 -24.26 22.72
N VAL A 1188 -6.62 -23.41 23.36
CA VAL A 1188 -6.32 -22.79 24.66
C VAL A 1188 -7.62 -22.67 25.47
N VAL A 1189 -7.56 -22.85 26.78
CA VAL A 1189 -8.67 -22.54 27.69
C VAL A 1189 -8.28 -21.39 28.61
N LEU A 1190 -9.15 -20.39 28.71
CA LEU A 1190 -9.01 -19.24 29.60
C LEU A 1190 -9.94 -19.41 30.80
N GLY A 1191 -9.41 -19.33 32.01
CA GLY A 1191 -10.16 -19.21 33.26
C GLY A 1191 -10.37 -17.75 33.68
N PRO A 1192 -11.31 -17.48 34.61
CA PRO A 1192 -11.57 -16.14 35.10
C PRO A 1192 -10.36 -15.57 35.89
N VAL A 1193 -10.11 -14.27 35.74
CA VAL A 1193 -9.10 -13.56 36.54
C VAL A 1193 -9.53 -13.55 38.01
N ALA A 1194 -8.68 -14.04 38.92
CA ALA A 1194 -8.96 -13.97 40.35
C ALA A 1194 -9.03 -12.50 40.79
N GLN A 1195 -10.14 -12.10 41.42
CA GLN A 1195 -10.34 -10.76 41.98
C GLN A 1195 -9.37 -10.44 43.12
#